data_AF-A0A2V5GU88-F1
#
_entry.id   AF-A0A2V5GU88-F1
#
_cell.length_a   1.000
_cell.length_b   1.000
_cell.length_c   1.000
_cell.angle_alpha   90.00
_cell.angle_beta   90.00
_cell.angle_gamma   90.00
#
_symmetry.space_group_name_H-M   'P 1'
#
loop_
_entity.id
_entity.type
_entity.pdbx_description
1 polymer ?
#
loop_
_entity_poly.entity_id
_entity_poly.type
_entity_poly.pdbx_seq_one_letter_code
_entity_poly.pdbx_strand_id
1 'polypeptide(L)'
;MRITWLLPQLLILWLTGQGSALISPDLDSGFNSPANVSARARVQRPQRCPDSCSSFDTSQWFVYPSTSRVAKCNQTMLLDFMVNTPLNDTNSRHTIYSCTADASDALESAVDSTTCADSNANLKATYEFGLWSAGDSATALSKTQSNQTLAILQDMRTYLLGNCQKSTIFAFSEVDKVAAGIYIGGSLQHAHNIDAIMDDVADLLQTSQIYDSGVWQYCGINSNRTLGLAVDLNGDLAAVQQYVRTWSDGKCVSGFTTTQTGSAELALTNTLLSNSSSLAVTNSTVHARSFSQSGISHTHSVLHAHRRSTCSYVQVVSGDSCASLVEECGITSDEFYDYNTASDLCSTLAVGQYVCCSSGTLPDFAPSPYANGTCYTYDVVSGDSCSVLAATYSITEDDIEDFNSDTWAWYGCDNLQAGQSICLSDGNAPLPIAITNAVCGPQVPGTNFTGATDAAAWALLNPCPVNACCDTYGQCGATPDYCNDTLAATGAPGTAAAGSYGCISNCGTDIVNTATAPSSYSAVGYFEATSVDRPCLQMNGFSISPQQYTHVHFAFGNITSTYSVSIAGAEQQFTYFQELEGMKRIISFGGWDFSTSPDTYMIFREAVTADNRDTLVQNVVDFLDQYDLDGVDFDWEYPGEPDIPGIPAGSDEDGSNYLAFLTALRAALPSKSISISAPASYWYLKAFPIAEIAEVVDYIVFMAYDLHGTWDLGDDSAQSGCAAGDCLFNHVNLTETMWALSMISKAPVATSSIMVGVASYGRSFEMTTAGCYSSSCTWSAGGAAGPCTQTTGYISNAEINQILAENSDAQWIFDSASDSDILVYNDTQWVGYMTNTTKSTRTAYYQTYNFAGTSEWAIDLEEF
;
A
#
# COMPACT_ATOMS: atom_id res chain seq x y z
N MET A 1 -65.41 22.47 19.51
CA MET A 1 -65.06 23.64 20.36
C MET A 1 -63.58 23.93 20.12
N ARG A 2 -63.25 25.19 19.82
CA ARG A 2 -61.92 25.68 19.35
C ARG A 2 -60.81 25.55 20.40
N ILE A 3 -59.56 25.43 19.94
CA ILE A 3 -58.34 26.25 20.23
C ILE A 3 -57.18 25.57 19.44
N THR A 4 -56.70 26.01 18.27
CA THR A 4 -55.80 27.14 17.86
C THR A 4 -54.35 27.16 18.38
N TRP A 5 -53.43 26.83 17.44
CA TRP A 5 -52.12 27.45 17.08
C TRP A 5 -50.90 27.50 18.02
N LEU A 6 -49.78 26.93 17.51
CA LEU A 6 -48.36 27.40 17.47
C LEU A 6 -47.49 26.13 17.30
N LEU A 7 -46.97 25.75 16.11
CA LEU A 7 -45.72 26.22 15.50
C LEU A 7 -45.51 25.46 14.17
N PRO A 8 -45.18 26.12 13.05
CA PRO A 8 -44.23 25.53 12.11
C PRO A 8 -43.22 26.58 11.63
N GLN A 9 -42.06 26.67 12.30
CA GLN A 9 -40.89 27.40 11.78
C GLN A 9 -39.55 26.70 12.07
N LEU A 10 -39.55 25.47 12.58
CA LEU A 10 -38.32 24.73 12.92
C LEU A 10 -38.03 23.52 12.00
N LEU A 11 -38.89 23.24 11.01
CA LEU A 11 -38.71 22.11 10.10
C LEU A 11 -38.25 22.47 8.68
N ILE A 12 -38.05 23.77 8.39
CA ILE A 12 -37.59 24.26 7.07
C ILE A 12 -36.09 24.61 7.08
N LEU A 13 -35.44 24.63 8.24
CA LEU A 13 -33.99 24.88 8.39
C LEU A 13 -33.13 23.62 8.43
N TRP A 14 -33.71 22.43 8.27
CA TRP A 14 -32.99 21.15 8.26
C TRP A 14 -32.96 20.45 6.88
N LEU A 15 -33.58 21.04 5.86
CA LEU A 15 -33.64 20.49 4.49
C LEU A 15 -33.04 21.42 3.42
N THR A 16 -32.32 22.47 3.83
CA THR A 16 -31.58 23.36 2.91
C THR A 16 -30.12 23.57 3.34
N GLY A 17 -29.57 22.69 4.18
CA GLY A 17 -28.25 22.85 4.80
C GLY A 17 -27.15 21.89 4.33
N GLN A 18 -27.41 21.01 3.34
CA GLN A 18 -26.44 20.00 2.87
C GLN A 18 -26.21 20.04 1.35
N GLY A 19 -26.28 21.22 0.72
CA GLY A 19 -26.12 21.37 -0.73
C GLY A 19 -25.16 22.48 -1.15
N SER A 20 -24.26 22.92 -0.27
CA SER A 20 -23.29 23.98 -0.57
C SER A 20 -22.04 23.85 0.30
N ALA A 21 -21.34 22.72 0.21
CA ALA A 21 -19.89 22.76 0.40
C ALA A 21 -19.35 23.45 -0.84
N LEU A 22 -19.05 24.73 -0.68
CA LEU A 22 -18.49 25.59 -1.71
C LEU A 22 -17.19 24.95 -2.23
N ILE A 23 -17.24 24.54 -3.50
CA ILE A 23 -16.09 24.53 -4.39
C ILE A 23 -15.51 25.95 -4.32
N SER A 24 -14.42 26.12 -3.59
CA SER A 24 -13.66 27.37 -3.61
C SER A 24 -13.03 27.50 -4.99
N PRO A 25 -13.31 28.56 -5.77
CA PRO A 25 -12.70 28.76 -7.08
C PRO A 25 -11.18 29.01 -7.02
N ASP A 26 -10.61 29.17 -5.83
CA ASP A 26 -9.16 29.32 -5.62
C ASP A 26 -8.39 27.98 -5.63
N LEU A 27 -9.06 26.83 -5.51
CA LEU A 27 -8.41 25.50 -5.63
C LEU A 27 -8.29 25.00 -7.08
N ASP A 28 -9.09 25.54 -8.01
CA ASP A 28 -9.06 25.17 -9.44
C ASP A 28 -7.78 25.61 -10.16
N SER A 29 -7.15 26.70 -9.70
CA SER A 29 -5.98 27.26 -10.41
C SER A 29 -4.68 26.47 -10.19
N GLY A 30 -4.61 25.67 -9.13
CA GLY A 30 -3.49 24.79 -8.84
C GLY A 30 -3.63 23.41 -9.48
N PHE A 31 -4.84 22.87 -9.55
CA PHE A 31 -5.08 21.48 -9.99
C PHE A 31 -4.67 21.21 -11.45
N ASN A 32 -4.65 22.25 -12.30
CA ASN A 32 -4.57 22.13 -13.77
C ASN A 32 -3.21 22.56 -14.36
N SER A 33 -2.15 22.65 -13.55
CA SER A 33 -0.81 22.90 -14.08
C SER A 33 -0.25 21.62 -14.73
N PRO A 34 0.38 21.69 -15.92
CA PRO A 34 1.06 20.54 -16.53
C PRO A 34 2.07 19.84 -15.59
N ALA A 35 2.71 20.60 -14.70
CA ALA A 35 3.61 20.06 -13.68
C ALA A 35 2.88 19.20 -12.62
N ASN A 36 1.61 19.51 -12.32
CA ASN A 36 0.77 18.73 -11.41
C ASN A 36 0.19 17.48 -12.10
N VAL A 37 -0.04 17.53 -13.41
CA VAL A 37 -0.42 16.36 -14.21
C VAL A 37 0.72 15.34 -14.26
N SER A 38 1.94 15.76 -14.62
CA SER A 38 3.12 14.86 -14.60
C SER A 38 3.49 14.40 -13.19
N ALA A 39 3.23 15.20 -12.15
CA ALA A 39 3.46 14.77 -10.78
C ALA A 39 2.51 13.65 -10.34
N ARG A 40 1.27 13.60 -10.86
CA ARG A 40 0.31 12.52 -10.61
C ARG A 40 0.73 11.21 -11.32
N ALA A 41 1.27 11.25 -12.52
CA ALA A 41 1.65 10.02 -13.24
C ALA A 41 2.74 9.16 -12.53
N ARG A 42 3.49 9.72 -11.57
CA ARG A 42 4.68 9.13 -10.93
C ARG A 42 4.44 7.95 -9.98
N VAL A 43 3.24 7.42 -9.84
CA VAL A 43 3.01 6.27 -8.94
C VAL A 43 3.50 4.98 -9.62
N GLN A 44 4.76 4.60 -9.38
CA GLN A 44 5.33 3.32 -9.81
C GLN A 44 4.61 2.13 -9.16
N ARG A 45 4.82 0.93 -9.70
CA ARG A 45 4.12 -0.29 -9.27
C ARG A 45 4.59 -0.51 -7.84
N PRO A 46 3.72 -0.86 -6.88
CA PRO A 46 4.16 -1.11 -5.51
C PRO A 46 5.37 -2.05 -5.56
N GLN A 47 6.55 -1.54 -5.18
CA GLN A 47 7.78 -2.30 -5.32
C GLN A 47 7.62 -3.61 -4.54
N ARG A 48 7.89 -4.74 -5.19
CA ARG A 48 7.78 -6.06 -4.53
C ARG A 48 8.80 -6.19 -3.41
N CYS A 49 10.02 -5.71 -3.65
CA CYS A 49 11.11 -5.64 -2.69
C CYS A 49 11.53 -4.18 -2.51
N PRO A 50 11.90 -3.77 -1.28
CA PRO A 50 12.38 -2.42 -1.03
C PRO A 50 13.82 -2.23 -1.53
N ASP A 51 14.25 -0.98 -1.60
CA ASP A 51 15.64 -0.64 -1.88
C ASP A 51 16.58 -1.22 -0.81
N SER A 52 17.87 -1.32 -1.17
CA SER A 52 18.91 -1.80 -0.25
C SER A 52 19.00 -0.94 1.00
N CYS A 53 19.30 -1.57 2.13
CA CYS A 53 19.51 -0.89 3.39
C CYS A 53 20.60 0.20 3.27
N SER A 54 20.19 1.46 3.35
CA SER A 54 21.07 2.64 3.17
C SER A 54 21.08 3.59 4.37
N SER A 55 20.28 3.29 5.40
CA SER A 55 20.19 4.07 6.64
C SER A 55 20.10 3.15 7.85
N PHE A 56 20.71 3.55 8.96
CA PHE A 56 20.57 2.89 10.26
C PHE A 56 19.29 3.29 10.99
N ASP A 57 18.63 4.35 10.55
CA ASP A 57 17.31 4.78 11.02
C ASP A 57 16.22 3.98 10.30
N THR A 58 15.58 3.06 11.01
CA THR A 58 14.56 2.17 10.46
C THR A 58 13.31 2.91 10.03
N SER A 59 13.04 4.11 10.56
CA SER A 59 11.89 4.93 10.14
C SER A 59 11.98 5.38 8.68
N GLN A 60 13.19 5.33 8.09
CA GLN A 60 13.44 5.66 6.69
C GLN A 60 13.30 4.46 5.76
N TRP A 61 13.03 3.27 6.29
CA TRP A 61 12.87 2.06 5.49
C TRP A 61 11.48 1.95 4.87
N PHE A 62 11.33 1.07 3.88
CA PHE A 62 10.06 0.81 3.22
C PHE A 62 9.08 0.14 4.18
N VAL A 63 7.80 0.53 4.16
CA VAL A 63 6.78 -0.01 5.07
C VAL A 63 5.90 -1.03 4.36
N TYR A 64 5.80 -2.23 4.95
CA TYR A 64 4.78 -3.21 4.63
C TYR A 64 3.67 -3.24 5.68
N PRO A 65 2.39 -3.44 5.26
CA PRO A 65 1.25 -3.49 6.18
C PRO A 65 1.05 -4.86 6.84
N SER A 66 1.73 -5.91 6.37
CA SER A 66 1.56 -7.28 6.86
C SER A 66 2.71 -8.20 6.46
N THR A 67 2.87 -9.31 7.18
CA THR A 67 3.86 -10.36 6.87
C THR A 67 3.58 -11.04 5.52
N SER A 68 2.32 -11.14 5.11
CA SER A 68 1.97 -11.66 3.78
C SER A 68 2.47 -10.77 2.64
N ARG A 69 2.52 -9.45 2.85
CA ARG A 69 3.13 -8.51 1.90
C ARG A 69 4.65 -8.57 1.92
N VAL A 70 5.27 -8.72 3.10
CA VAL A 70 6.72 -8.96 3.24
C VAL A 70 7.13 -10.22 2.46
N ALA A 71 6.35 -11.31 2.56
CA ALA A 71 6.63 -12.56 1.86
C ALA A 71 6.56 -12.46 0.32
N LYS A 72 6.01 -11.38 -0.26
CA LYS A 72 6.03 -11.17 -1.71
C LYS A 72 7.41 -10.73 -2.24
N CYS A 73 8.30 -10.27 -1.36
CA CYS A 73 9.67 -9.98 -1.73
C CYS A 73 10.49 -11.27 -1.79
N ASN A 74 11.16 -11.50 -2.92
CA ASN A 74 12.02 -12.66 -3.14
C ASN A 74 13.49 -12.42 -2.72
N GLN A 75 13.76 -11.32 -2.03
CA GLN A 75 15.07 -10.97 -1.50
C GLN A 75 15.05 -11.04 0.03
N THR A 76 16.22 -11.27 0.62
CA THR A 76 16.41 -11.19 2.06
C THR A 76 16.22 -9.75 2.53
N MET A 77 15.55 -9.56 3.65
CA MET A 77 15.30 -8.24 4.24
C MET A 77 15.70 -8.18 5.71
N LEU A 78 16.18 -7.01 6.14
CA LEU A 78 16.15 -6.62 7.55
C LEU A 78 14.80 -5.98 7.85
N LEU A 79 14.25 -6.27 9.02
CA LEU A 79 12.92 -5.84 9.44
C LEU A 79 12.94 -5.21 10.84
N ASP A 80 12.11 -4.18 11.02
CA ASP A 80 11.83 -3.56 12.32
C ASP A 80 10.33 -3.30 12.47
N PHE A 81 9.78 -3.66 13.62
CA PHE A 81 8.35 -3.55 13.92
C PHE A 81 8.13 -3.67 15.43
N MET A 82 6.92 -3.36 15.89
CA MET A 82 6.55 -3.42 17.30
C MET A 82 6.59 -4.86 17.84
N VAL A 83 7.50 -5.15 18.75
CA VAL A 83 7.66 -6.49 19.37
C VAL A 83 6.43 -6.93 20.17
N ASN A 84 5.70 -5.98 20.75
CA ASN A 84 4.58 -6.26 21.65
C ASN A 84 3.28 -6.59 20.91
N THR A 85 3.20 -6.31 19.60
CA THR A 85 2.04 -6.54 18.74
C THR A 85 2.21 -7.86 17.96
N PRO A 86 1.51 -8.95 18.31
CA PRO A 86 1.74 -10.26 17.69
C PRO A 86 1.50 -10.25 16.18
N LEU A 87 2.49 -10.65 15.38
CA LEU A 87 2.40 -10.68 13.91
C LEU A 87 1.35 -11.69 13.39
N ASN A 88 0.93 -12.65 14.21
CA ASN A 88 -0.12 -13.61 13.89
C ASN A 88 -1.53 -13.14 14.26
N ASP A 89 -1.66 -11.98 14.90
CA ASP A 89 -2.98 -11.37 15.15
C ASP A 89 -3.42 -10.59 13.91
N THR A 90 -4.43 -11.13 13.24
CA THR A 90 -5.04 -10.53 12.05
C THR A 90 -5.90 -9.31 12.36
N ASN A 91 -6.22 -9.06 13.64
CA ASN A 91 -6.98 -7.87 14.06
C ASN A 91 -6.08 -6.69 14.41
N SER A 92 -4.81 -6.95 14.68
CA SER A 92 -3.82 -5.92 14.98
C SER A 92 -3.35 -5.23 13.70
N ARG A 93 -2.97 -3.95 13.84
CA ARG A 93 -2.31 -3.22 12.75
C ARG A 93 -0.82 -3.48 12.84
N HIS A 94 -0.21 -3.68 11.68
CA HIS A 94 1.24 -3.85 11.58
C HIS A 94 1.83 -2.74 10.73
N THR A 95 2.96 -2.22 11.22
CA THR A 95 3.86 -1.32 10.49
C THR A 95 5.22 -2.00 10.48
N ILE A 96 5.57 -2.63 9.35
CA ILE A 96 6.81 -3.41 9.22
C ILE A 96 7.77 -2.63 8.34
N TYR A 97 8.75 -1.98 8.98
CA TYR A 97 9.85 -1.30 8.30
C TYR A 97 10.82 -2.34 7.74
N SER A 98 11.25 -2.15 6.49
CA SER A 98 12.01 -3.15 5.75
C SER A 98 12.94 -2.54 4.70
N CYS A 99 14.11 -3.16 4.54
CA CYS A 99 15.05 -2.86 3.47
C CYS A 99 15.72 -4.16 3.02
N THR A 100 16.18 -4.21 1.77
CA THR A 100 16.83 -5.42 1.27
C THR A 100 18.25 -5.51 1.80
N ALA A 101 18.54 -6.68 2.36
CA ALA A 101 19.83 -7.04 2.93
C ALA A 101 20.72 -7.54 1.78
N ASP A 102 21.14 -6.61 0.93
CA ASP A 102 21.98 -6.89 -0.23
C ASP A 102 22.99 -5.74 -0.35
N ALA A 103 23.89 -5.63 0.64
CA ALA A 103 25.18 -4.93 0.58
C ALA A 103 25.67 -4.62 2.00
N SER A 104 26.64 -5.41 2.49
CA SER A 104 27.62 -4.91 3.47
C SER A 104 28.15 -3.53 3.01
N ASP A 105 28.38 -3.35 1.70
CA ASP A 105 28.93 -2.12 1.11
C ASP A 105 28.07 -0.85 1.33
N ALA A 106 26.73 -0.93 1.33
CA ALA A 106 25.86 0.25 1.42
C ALA A 106 25.71 0.77 2.86
N LEU A 107 25.48 -0.14 3.82
CA LEU A 107 25.50 0.15 5.25
C LEU A 107 26.91 0.54 5.72
N GLU A 108 27.95 -0.13 5.23
CA GLU A 108 29.36 0.23 5.53
C GLU A 108 29.72 1.62 5.01
N SER A 109 29.14 2.05 3.88
CA SER A 109 29.32 3.40 3.34
C SER A 109 28.54 4.48 4.09
N ALA A 110 27.45 4.11 4.77
CA ALA A 110 26.57 4.98 5.54
C ALA A 110 27.03 5.20 7.00
N VAL A 111 28.15 4.57 7.41
CA VAL A 111 28.71 4.72 8.76
C VAL A 111 29.17 6.17 8.95
N ASP A 112 28.30 7.00 9.52
CA ASP A 112 28.75 8.16 10.26
C ASP A 112 29.45 7.67 11.54
N SER A 113 30.43 8.44 12.01
CA SER A 113 31.47 8.05 12.97
C SER A 113 31.02 7.71 14.41
N THR A 114 29.85 7.12 14.62
CA THR A 114 29.36 6.62 15.91
C THR A 114 30.09 5.34 16.30
N THR A 115 31.26 5.50 16.92
CA THR A 115 31.96 4.38 17.56
C THR A 115 31.14 3.90 18.76
N CYS A 116 30.71 2.63 18.77
CA CYS A 116 30.15 2.02 19.98
C CYS A 116 31.14 2.18 21.14
N ALA A 117 30.67 2.60 22.31
CA ALA A 117 31.53 2.83 23.45
C ALA A 117 32.25 1.53 23.91
N ASP A 118 33.53 1.67 24.29
CA ASP A 118 34.33 0.58 24.87
C ASP A 118 33.85 0.24 26.30
N SER A 119 33.69 -1.05 26.59
CA SER A 119 33.38 -1.56 27.92
C SER A 119 34.65 -1.64 28.80
N ASN A 120 34.56 -1.25 30.08
CA ASN A 120 35.61 -1.51 31.08
C ASN A 120 35.25 -2.65 32.06
N ALA A 121 34.12 -3.33 31.86
CA ALA A 121 33.63 -4.39 32.74
C ALA A 121 33.02 -5.55 31.96
N ASN A 122 33.38 -6.78 32.35
CA ASN A 122 32.87 -8.03 31.80
C ASN A 122 32.13 -8.83 32.88
N LEU A 123 31.08 -9.54 32.46
CA LEU A 123 30.35 -10.50 33.27
C LEU A 123 30.58 -11.90 32.72
N LYS A 124 30.89 -12.87 33.60
CA LYS A 124 30.87 -14.28 33.22
C LYS A 124 29.43 -14.76 33.14
N ALA A 125 29.00 -15.12 31.94
CA ALA A 125 27.65 -15.56 31.64
C ALA A 125 27.65 -17.04 31.25
N THR A 126 26.72 -17.80 31.82
CA THR A 126 26.37 -19.14 31.33
C THR A 126 25.22 -18.97 30.36
N TYR A 127 25.45 -19.28 29.09
CA TYR A 127 24.42 -19.21 28.06
C TYR A 127 23.84 -20.60 27.78
N GLU A 128 22.63 -20.60 27.23
CA GLU A 128 21.91 -21.77 26.79
C GLU A 128 21.73 -21.73 25.28
N PHE A 129 21.92 -22.88 24.64
CA PHE A 129 21.49 -23.10 23.28
C PHE A 129 20.39 -24.16 23.24
N GLY A 130 19.20 -23.75 22.83
CA GLY A 130 18.01 -24.58 22.72
C GLY A 130 17.66 -24.87 21.28
N LEU A 131 17.34 -26.14 20.97
CA LEU A 131 16.93 -26.60 19.65
C LEU A 131 15.57 -27.29 19.69
N TRP A 132 14.74 -27.01 18.68
CA TRP A 132 13.55 -27.81 18.38
C TRP A 132 13.81 -28.75 17.20
N SER A 133 13.54 -30.03 17.42
CA SER A 133 13.69 -31.07 16.39
C SER A 133 12.64 -30.91 15.31
N ALA A 134 13.07 -31.00 14.07
CA ALA A 134 12.17 -31.22 12.96
C ALA A 134 11.56 -32.63 13.06
N GLY A 135 10.25 -32.77 12.87
CA GLY A 135 9.54 -34.05 13.05
C GLY A 135 10.07 -35.19 12.15
N ASP A 136 9.42 -36.36 12.19
CA ASP A 136 9.83 -37.58 11.46
C ASP A 136 9.96 -37.44 9.92
N SER A 137 9.63 -36.28 9.33
CA SER A 137 9.68 -35.99 7.90
C SER A 137 10.80 -35.02 7.48
N ALA A 138 11.76 -34.73 8.35
CA ALA A 138 12.69 -33.64 8.14
C ALA A 138 13.90 -33.98 7.25
N THR A 139 14.22 -33.07 6.31
CA THR A 139 15.43 -33.12 5.48
C THR A 139 16.56 -32.35 6.13
N ALA A 140 17.80 -32.85 6.02
CA ALA A 140 18.98 -32.10 6.49
C ALA A 140 19.04 -30.70 5.85
N LEU A 141 19.41 -29.69 6.65
CA LEU A 141 19.71 -28.33 6.20
C LEU A 141 20.55 -28.37 4.92
N SER A 142 20.04 -27.74 3.86
CA SER A 142 20.81 -27.64 2.62
C SER A 142 22.00 -26.72 2.84
N LYS A 143 23.14 -27.02 2.22
CA LYS A 143 24.34 -26.15 2.29
C LYS A 143 24.04 -24.71 1.85
N THR A 144 23.10 -24.55 0.91
CA THR A 144 22.61 -23.25 0.46
C THR A 144 21.91 -22.51 1.59
N GLN A 145 20.93 -23.16 2.25
CA GLN A 145 20.19 -22.56 3.36
C GLN A 145 21.12 -22.16 4.51
N SER A 146 22.09 -23.01 4.87
CA SER A 146 23.11 -22.66 5.88
C SER A 146 23.93 -21.43 5.50
N ASN A 147 24.39 -21.34 4.26
CA ASN A 147 25.14 -20.17 3.80
C ASN A 147 24.29 -18.89 3.84
N GLN A 148 23.00 -18.98 3.49
CA GLN A 148 22.10 -17.83 3.51
C GLN A 148 21.73 -17.41 4.93
N THR A 149 21.53 -18.36 5.86
CA THR A 149 21.38 -18.04 7.27
C THR A 149 22.62 -17.28 7.79
N LEU A 150 23.82 -17.71 7.40
CA LEU A 150 25.05 -16.98 7.78
C LEU A 150 25.11 -15.57 7.19
N ALA A 151 24.66 -15.37 5.94
CA ALA A 151 24.59 -14.05 5.32
C ALA A 151 23.62 -13.13 6.07
N ILE A 152 22.41 -13.62 6.38
CA ILE A 152 21.42 -12.91 7.18
C ILE A 152 22.00 -12.46 8.54
N LEU A 153 22.70 -13.36 9.24
CA LEU A 153 23.31 -13.04 10.51
C LEU A 153 24.43 -11.99 10.38
N GLN A 154 25.16 -12.00 9.26
CA GLN A 154 26.15 -10.97 8.94
C GLN A 154 25.50 -9.61 8.68
N ASP A 155 24.37 -9.55 7.98
CA ASP A 155 23.65 -8.30 7.74
C ASP A 155 23.07 -7.71 9.04
N MET A 156 22.49 -8.56 9.89
CA MET A 156 22.05 -8.16 11.24
C MET A 156 23.22 -7.64 12.08
N ARG A 157 24.38 -8.31 12.02
CA ARG A 157 25.61 -7.87 12.69
C ARG A 157 26.04 -6.49 12.21
N THR A 158 26.15 -6.27 10.90
CA THR A 158 26.55 -4.99 10.31
C THR A 158 25.61 -3.87 10.75
N TYR A 159 24.29 -4.10 10.70
CA TYR A 159 23.30 -3.13 11.14
C TYR A 159 23.48 -2.74 12.62
N LEU A 160 23.56 -3.71 13.52
CA LEU A 160 23.64 -3.46 14.96
C LEU A 160 24.99 -2.84 15.39
N LEU A 161 26.07 -3.12 14.67
CA LEU A 161 27.36 -2.47 14.89
C LEU A 161 27.34 -0.99 14.51
N GLY A 162 26.55 -0.60 13.50
CA GLY A 162 26.36 0.80 13.15
C GLY A 162 25.26 1.51 13.96
N ASN A 163 24.34 0.77 14.59
CA ASN A 163 23.29 1.29 15.47
C ASN A 163 23.36 0.70 16.88
N CYS A 164 24.34 1.14 17.67
CA CYS A 164 24.63 0.63 19.02
C CYS A 164 23.56 0.97 20.08
N GLN A 165 22.43 1.56 19.70
CA GLN A 165 21.29 1.85 20.58
C GLN A 165 20.08 0.97 20.28
N LYS A 166 20.10 0.23 19.17
CA LYS A 166 19.00 -0.64 18.77
C LYS A 166 19.09 -1.97 19.52
N SER A 167 18.14 -2.20 20.42
CA SER A 167 18.03 -3.46 21.17
C SER A 167 17.44 -4.62 20.39
N THR A 168 16.74 -4.39 19.28
CA THR A 168 16.09 -5.45 18.50
C THR A 168 16.16 -5.19 17.00
N ILE A 169 16.40 -6.25 16.22
CA ILE A 169 16.23 -6.25 14.78
C ILE A 169 15.84 -7.66 14.34
N PHE A 170 15.11 -7.76 13.23
CA PHE A 170 14.69 -9.01 12.63
C PHE A 170 15.26 -9.12 11.21
N ALA A 171 15.28 -10.34 10.69
CA ALA A 171 15.58 -10.59 9.29
C ALA A 171 14.71 -11.72 8.76
N PHE A 172 14.41 -11.68 7.47
CA PHE A 172 13.51 -12.62 6.82
C PHE A 172 13.88 -12.85 5.36
N SER A 173 13.82 -14.12 4.94
CA SER A 173 13.90 -14.55 3.54
C SER A 173 12.79 -15.55 3.27
N GLU A 174 11.85 -15.19 2.40
CA GLU A 174 10.77 -16.09 1.96
C GLU A 174 11.33 -17.22 1.07
N VAL A 175 12.31 -16.91 0.22
CA VAL A 175 12.89 -17.87 -0.74
C VAL A 175 13.65 -18.97 -0.01
N ASP A 176 14.42 -18.62 1.01
CA ASP A 176 15.21 -19.58 1.78
C ASP A 176 14.47 -20.12 3.00
N LYS A 177 13.26 -19.61 3.27
CA LYS A 177 12.45 -19.92 4.45
C LYS A 177 13.23 -19.72 5.74
N VAL A 178 13.87 -18.57 5.90
CA VAL A 178 14.65 -18.23 7.10
C VAL A 178 14.07 -16.98 7.74
N ALA A 179 13.82 -17.05 9.05
CA ALA A 179 13.55 -15.89 9.90
C ALA A 179 14.56 -15.84 11.05
N ALA A 180 15.03 -14.65 11.40
CA ALA A 180 15.94 -14.45 12.51
C ALA A 180 15.56 -13.20 13.30
N GLY A 181 15.89 -13.19 14.59
CA GLY A 181 15.57 -12.08 15.48
C GLY A 181 16.49 -12.06 16.68
N ILE A 182 16.92 -10.87 17.09
CA ILE A 182 17.86 -10.68 18.19
C ILE A 182 17.30 -9.67 19.20
N TYR A 183 17.63 -9.88 20.46
CA TYR A 183 17.37 -8.96 21.56
C TYR A 183 18.66 -8.72 22.33
N ILE A 184 19.01 -7.44 22.56
CA ILE A 184 20.16 -7.00 23.36
C ILE A 184 19.67 -6.06 24.45
N GLY A 185 19.76 -6.50 25.70
CA GLY A 185 19.40 -5.70 26.87
C GLY A 185 20.29 -4.46 27.04
N GLY A 186 19.72 -3.36 27.52
CA GLY A 186 20.38 -2.04 27.55
C GLY A 186 21.65 -1.94 28.42
N SER A 187 21.89 -2.88 29.33
CA SER A 187 23.15 -2.94 30.11
C SER A 187 24.28 -3.69 29.40
N LEU A 188 24.01 -4.28 28.24
CA LEU A 188 24.97 -5.07 27.48
C LEU A 188 25.55 -4.24 26.33
N GLN A 189 26.88 -4.25 26.20
CA GLN A 189 27.56 -3.53 25.13
C GLN A 189 27.33 -4.28 23.82
N HIS A 190 26.83 -3.58 22.79
CA HIS A 190 26.38 -4.24 21.57
C HIS A 190 27.56 -4.88 20.81
N ALA A 191 28.58 -4.08 20.45
CA ALA A 191 29.61 -4.51 19.50
C ALA A 191 30.37 -5.80 19.88
N HIS A 192 30.82 -5.92 21.13
CA HIS A 192 31.55 -7.08 21.60
C HIS A 192 30.63 -8.30 21.77
N ASN A 193 29.40 -8.09 22.22
CA ASN A 193 28.49 -9.20 22.49
C ASN A 193 27.88 -9.78 21.20
N ILE A 194 27.65 -8.94 20.17
CA ILE A 194 27.14 -9.37 18.85
C ILE A 194 28.15 -10.30 18.16
N ASP A 195 29.43 -9.95 18.16
CA ASP A 195 30.46 -10.77 17.51
C ASP A 195 30.50 -12.19 18.13
N ALA A 196 30.48 -12.27 19.46
CA ALA A 196 30.51 -13.55 20.18
C ALA A 196 29.28 -14.42 19.91
N ILE A 197 28.07 -13.85 19.98
CA ILE A 197 26.83 -14.61 19.75
C ILE A 197 26.69 -15.06 18.29
N MET A 198 27.06 -14.22 17.33
CA MET A 198 26.97 -14.54 15.91
C MET A 198 27.95 -15.65 15.53
N ASP A 199 29.18 -15.61 16.05
CA ASP A 199 30.18 -16.67 15.83
C ASP A 199 29.73 -18.00 16.47
N ASP A 200 29.22 -17.98 17.71
CA ASP A 200 28.70 -19.17 18.39
C ASP A 200 27.55 -19.83 17.61
N VAL A 201 26.58 -19.03 17.14
CA VAL A 201 25.46 -19.55 16.34
C VAL A 201 25.95 -20.02 14.97
N ALA A 202 26.89 -19.31 14.32
CA ALA A 202 27.47 -19.72 13.05
C ALA A 202 28.18 -21.08 13.13
N ASP A 203 28.98 -21.32 14.16
CA ASP A 203 29.66 -22.60 14.40
C ASP A 203 28.65 -23.73 14.65
N LEU A 204 27.54 -23.42 15.30
CA LEU A 204 26.50 -24.38 15.61
C LEU A 204 25.69 -24.77 14.36
N LEU A 205 25.40 -23.81 13.49
CA LEU A 205 24.81 -24.07 12.17
C LEU A 205 25.69 -25.01 11.34
N GLN A 206 27.01 -25.03 11.57
CA GLN A 206 27.98 -25.87 10.84
C GLN A 206 28.19 -27.28 11.42
N THR A 207 27.80 -27.57 12.67
CA THR A 207 28.21 -28.79 13.42
C THR A 207 27.23 -29.98 13.43
N SER A 208 26.09 -29.91 12.74
CA SER A 208 25.13 -31.00 12.39
C SER A 208 24.00 -31.34 13.39
N GLN A 209 22.74 -31.13 12.99
CA GLN A 209 21.57 -32.05 13.04
C GLN A 209 20.33 -31.36 12.42
N ILE A 210 19.24 -32.11 12.20
CA ILE A 210 18.00 -31.62 11.58
C ILE A 210 17.15 -30.90 12.63
N TYR A 211 17.10 -29.58 12.60
CA TYR A 211 16.27 -28.75 13.49
C TYR A 211 15.48 -27.73 12.66
N ASP A 212 14.29 -27.40 13.14
CA ASP A 212 13.41 -26.41 12.52
C ASP A 212 13.74 -24.99 13.00
N SER A 213 14.16 -24.88 14.26
CA SER A 213 14.52 -23.61 14.88
C SER A 213 15.50 -23.79 16.03
N GLY A 214 16.24 -22.72 16.31
CA GLY A 214 17.25 -22.66 17.34
C GLY A 214 17.29 -21.31 18.03
N VAL A 215 17.63 -21.34 19.31
CA VAL A 215 17.76 -20.17 20.19
C VAL A 215 19.10 -20.24 20.89
N TRP A 216 19.88 -19.16 20.80
CA TRP A 216 20.97 -18.86 21.73
C TRP A 216 20.45 -17.81 22.72
N GLN A 217 20.59 -18.05 24.02
CA GLN A 217 20.15 -17.08 25.03
C GLN A 217 21.03 -17.04 26.28
N TYR A 218 21.20 -15.84 26.80
CA TYR A 218 21.61 -15.55 28.16
C TYR A 218 20.51 -14.70 28.79
N CYS A 219 19.79 -15.25 29.77
CA CYS A 219 18.82 -14.48 30.54
C CYS A 219 19.45 -14.13 31.89
N GLY A 220 19.79 -12.85 32.04
CA GLY A 220 20.28 -12.32 33.30
C GLY A 220 19.16 -12.14 34.32
N ILE A 221 19.38 -11.21 35.25
CA ILE A 221 18.44 -10.92 36.34
C ILE A 221 17.19 -10.15 35.88
N ASN A 222 17.26 -9.48 34.72
CA ASN A 222 16.19 -8.67 34.13
C ASN A 222 16.43 -8.51 32.62
N SER A 223 15.52 -7.82 31.92
CA SER A 223 15.59 -7.59 30.48
C SER A 223 16.86 -6.82 30.07
N ASN A 224 17.30 -5.86 30.88
CA ASN A 224 18.55 -5.13 30.64
C ASN A 224 19.80 -5.99 30.63
N ARG A 225 19.78 -7.15 31.31
CA ARG A 225 20.85 -8.15 31.29
C ARG A 225 20.48 -9.41 30.52
N THR A 226 19.57 -9.32 29.56
CA THR A 226 19.19 -10.44 28.70
C THR A 226 19.74 -10.22 27.29
N LEU A 227 20.25 -11.29 26.68
CA LEU A 227 20.76 -11.33 25.31
C LEU A 227 20.25 -12.61 24.66
N GLY A 228 19.64 -12.53 23.48
CA GLY A 228 19.19 -13.72 22.78
C GLY A 228 19.16 -13.52 21.27
N LEU A 229 19.39 -14.62 20.54
CA LEU A 229 19.29 -14.72 19.09
C LEU A 229 18.48 -15.97 18.75
N ALA A 230 17.43 -15.79 17.96
CA ALA A 230 16.59 -16.87 17.45
C ALA A 230 16.75 -16.98 15.93
N VAL A 231 16.75 -18.21 15.44
CA VAL A 231 16.70 -18.54 14.02
C VAL A 231 15.62 -19.60 13.81
N ASP A 232 14.72 -19.37 12.86
CA ASP A 232 13.72 -20.32 12.38
C ASP A 232 13.96 -20.59 10.88
N LEU A 233 14.02 -21.87 10.52
CA LEU A 233 14.38 -22.37 9.20
C LEU A 233 13.17 -22.82 8.36
N ASN A 234 11.96 -22.51 8.86
CA ASN A 234 10.71 -22.59 8.11
C ASN A 234 10.16 -21.19 7.76
N GLY A 235 10.85 -20.12 8.19
CA GLY A 235 10.45 -18.74 7.95
C GLY A 235 9.36 -18.26 8.91
N ASP A 236 9.20 -18.87 10.09
CA ASP A 236 8.18 -18.44 11.06
C ASP A 236 8.63 -17.17 11.81
N LEU A 237 8.42 -16.02 11.16
CA LEU A 237 8.74 -14.70 11.72
C LEU A 237 7.92 -14.39 12.99
N ALA A 238 6.69 -14.92 13.10
CA ALA A 238 5.84 -14.71 14.27
C ALA A 238 6.38 -15.48 15.50
N ALA A 239 6.87 -16.71 15.31
CA ALA A 239 7.54 -17.46 16.37
C ALA A 239 8.83 -16.75 16.82
N VAL A 240 9.63 -16.26 15.88
CA VAL A 240 10.84 -15.48 16.16
C VAL A 240 10.53 -14.21 16.95
N GLN A 241 9.49 -13.45 16.56
CA GLN A 241 9.00 -12.30 17.34
C GLN A 241 8.65 -12.70 18.77
N GLN A 242 7.95 -13.82 18.97
CA GLN A 242 7.56 -14.28 20.30
C GLN A 242 8.78 -14.61 21.19
N TYR A 243 9.86 -15.13 20.62
CA TYR A 243 11.11 -15.34 21.34
C TYR A 243 11.76 -14.02 21.76
N VAL A 244 11.85 -13.06 20.83
CA VAL A 244 12.36 -11.71 21.12
C VAL A 244 11.53 -11.01 22.20
N ARG A 245 10.20 -11.12 22.13
CA ARG A 245 9.28 -10.61 23.16
C ARG A 245 9.51 -11.26 24.53
N THR A 246 9.80 -12.55 24.56
CA THR A 246 10.10 -13.27 25.81
C THR A 246 11.35 -12.69 26.49
N TRP A 247 12.36 -12.34 25.70
CA TRP A 247 13.58 -11.69 26.22
C TRP A 247 13.36 -10.24 26.62
N SER A 248 12.55 -9.47 25.88
CA SER A 248 12.19 -8.10 26.28
C SER A 248 11.41 -8.07 27.59
N ASP A 249 10.62 -9.12 27.86
CA ASP A 249 9.96 -9.36 29.14
C ASP A 249 10.93 -9.76 30.28
N GLY A 250 12.23 -9.94 30.01
CA GLY A 250 13.22 -10.40 30.98
C GLY A 250 13.07 -11.89 31.34
N LYS A 251 12.45 -12.68 30.48
CA LYS A 251 12.22 -14.13 30.68
C LYS A 251 13.12 -14.94 29.74
N CYS A 252 13.29 -16.23 30.05
CA CYS A 252 13.91 -17.18 29.14
C CYS A 252 12.88 -17.90 28.28
N VAL A 253 13.26 -18.17 27.04
CA VAL A 253 12.58 -19.15 26.20
C VAL A 253 12.84 -20.56 26.78
N SER A 254 11.88 -21.46 26.67
CA SER A 254 11.98 -22.82 27.23
C SER A 254 11.23 -23.84 26.37
N GLY A 255 11.30 -25.12 26.72
CA GLY A 255 10.59 -26.19 26.01
C GLY A 255 11.36 -26.76 24.81
N PHE A 256 12.68 -26.64 24.81
CA PHE A 256 13.56 -27.19 23.77
C PHE A 256 13.55 -28.72 23.75
N THR A 257 13.70 -29.32 22.56
CA THR A 257 13.95 -30.77 22.42
C THR A 257 15.34 -31.12 22.94
N THR A 258 16.33 -30.30 22.61
CA THR A 258 17.71 -30.46 23.02
C THR A 258 18.23 -29.13 23.57
N THR A 259 18.91 -29.19 24.70
CA THR A 259 19.58 -28.05 25.32
C THR A 259 21.07 -28.33 25.45
N GLN A 260 21.88 -27.34 25.09
CA GLN A 260 23.31 -27.27 25.38
C GLN A 260 23.60 -26.01 26.19
N THR A 261 24.65 -26.02 27.01
CA THR A 261 25.04 -24.85 27.81
C THR A 261 26.52 -24.56 27.61
N GLY A 262 26.86 -23.28 27.47
CA GLY A 262 28.24 -22.80 27.34
C GLY A 262 28.57 -21.73 28.37
N SER A 263 29.73 -21.10 28.22
CA SER A 263 30.12 -19.96 29.05
C SER A 263 30.86 -18.94 28.19
N ALA A 264 30.47 -17.68 28.33
CA ALA A 264 31.05 -16.54 27.62
C ALA A 264 31.33 -15.39 28.59
N GLU A 265 32.18 -14.44 28.19
CA GLU A 265 32.30 -13.15 28.86
C GLU A 265 31.46 -12.12 28.09
N LEU A 266 30.46 -11.55 28.75
CA LEU A 266 29.63 -10.49 28.19
C LEU A 266 30.13 -9.13 28.64
N ALA A 267 30.34 -8.24 27.68
CA ALA A 267 30.74 -6.86 27.92
C ALA A 267 29.54 -6.03 28.41
N LEU A 268 29.73 -5.26 29.48
CA LEU A 268 28.71 -4.37 30.05
C LEU A 268 28.92 -2.92 29.56
N THR A 269 27.84 -2.16 29.46
CA THR A 269 27.91 -0.71 29.24
C THR A 269 28.45 0.00 30.49
N ASN A 270 29.27 1.05 30.32
CA ASN A 270 29.93 1.78 31.43
C ASN A 270 28.97 2.65 32.27
N THR A 271 27.66 2.43 32.25
CA THR A 271 26.67 3.29 32.92
C THR A 271 26.60 3.10 34.43
N LEU A 272 27.26 2.09 34.99
CA LEU A 272 27.45 1.96 36.43
C LEU A 272 28.84 2.51 36.78
N LEU A 273 28.89 3.76 37.25
CA LEU A 273 29.94 4.44 38.05
C LEU A 273 30.24 5.91 37.67
N SER A 274 29.27 6.72 37.21
CA SER A 274 29.36 8.18 37.36
C SER A 274 28.08 8.92 36.98
N ASN A 275 27.33 9.45 37.97
CA ASN A 275 26.99 10.88 38.01
C ASN A 275 26.21 11.26 39.28
N SER A 276 26.95 11.68 40.30
CA SER A 276 26.50 12.73 41.20
C SER A 276 26.83 14.09 40.59
N SER A 277 26.14 14.52 39.54
CA SER A 277 26.16 15.94 39.11
C SER A 277 25.17 16.26 37.98
N SER A 278 24.11 17.00 38.37
CA SER A 278 23.38 18.03 37.61
C SER A 278 23.05 17.81 36.13
N LEU A 279 21.75 17.64 35.85
CA LEU A 279 21.11 18.07 34.61
C LEU A 279 21.43 19.55 34.34
N ALA A 280 22.41 19.78 33.48
CA ALA A 280 22.65 21.09 32.88
C ALA A 280 21.70 21.23 31.69
N VAL A 281 20.61 21.96 31.91
CA VAL A 281 19.78 22.54 30.85
C VAL A 281 20.69 23.43 29.99
N THR A 282 20.92 23.05 28.74
CA THR A 282 21.55 23.88 27.72
C THR A 282 20.58 24.99 27.33
N ASN A 283 20.79 26.20 27.88
CA ASN A 283 20.04 27.39 27.49
C ASN A 283 20.97 28.34 26.73
N SER A 284 20.72 28.50 25.42
CA SER A 284 21.47 29.41 24.57
C SER A 284 21.06 30.87 24.82
N THR A 285 21.93 31.59 25.52
CA THR A 285 22.26 33.03 25.42
C THR A 285 21.14 34.06 25.17
N VAL A 286 20.83 34.86 26.21
CA VAL A 286 20.59 36.31 26.06
C VAL A 286 21.32 37.08 27.17
N HIS A 287 22.07 38.10 26.76
CA HIS A 287 22.88 39.00 27.58
C HIS A 287 22.10 39.69 28.72
N ALA A 288 22.65 39.66 29.94
CA ALA A 288 22.51 40.77 30.88
C ALA A 288 23.71 40.84 31.85
N ARG A 289 24.27 42.04 31.96
CA ARG A 289 25.49 42.37 32.69
C ARG A 289 25.30 42.25 34.21
N SER A 290 26.32 41.72 34.86
CA SER A 290 26.50 41.70 36.31
C SER A 290 26.55 43.11 36.89
N PHE A 291 25.76 43.35 37.94
CA PHE A 291 26.02 44.37 38.94
C PHE A 291 26.00 43.72 40.32
N SER A 292 27.14 43.79 40.98
CA SER A 292 27.30 43.46 42.40
C SER A 292 26.73 44.60 43.25
N GLN A 293 25.88 44.27 44.21
CA GLN A 293 25.70 45.15 45.37
C GLN A 293 25.40 44.36 46.64
N SER A 294 26.33 44.52 47.56
CA SER A 294 26.31 44.07 48.95
C SER A 294 25.19 44.77 49.72
N GLY A 295 24.41 44.00 50.49
CA GLY A 295 23.40 44.54 51.38
C GLY A 295 23.01 43.57 52.47
N ILE A 296 23.62 43.70 53.64
CA ILE A 296 23.23 43.05 54.88
C ILE A 296 22.03 43.80 55.45
N SER A 297 20.92 43.12 55.76
CA SER A 297 19.99 43.53 56.82
C SER A 297 18.99 42.44 57.24
N HIS A 298 18.58 42.56 58.50
CA HIS A 298 18.04 41.57 59.41
C HIS A 298 16.56 41.17 59.21
N THR A 299 16.27 39.94 59.68
CA THR A 299 15.02 39.46 60.32
C THR A 299 13.72 39.52 59.51
N HIS A 300 13.16 38.34 59.18
CA HIS A 300 12.03 37.75 59.90
C HIS A 300 11.78 36.33 59.38
N SER A 301 11.63 35.39 60.32
CA SER A 301 11.25 34.00 60.09
C SER A 301 9.88 33.92 59.40
N VAL A 302 9.87 33.49 58.15
CA VAL A 302 8.71 32.87 57.51
C VAL A 302 9.07 31.40 57.33
N LEU A 303 8.25 30.52 57.87
CA LEU A 303 8.33 29.07 57.69
C LEU A 303 8.31 28.75 56.19
N HIS A 304 9.48 28.61 55.57
CA HIS A 304 9.59 27.93 54.29
C HIS A 304 9.42 26.45 54.57
N ALA A 305 8.29 25.91 54.12
CA ALA A 305 8.09 24.49 53.92
C ALA A 305 9.35 23.92 53.27
N HIS A 306 9.95 22.91 53.92
CA HIS A 306 11.11 22.20 53.40
C HIS A 306 10.83 21.82 51.94
N ARG A 307 11.62 22.36 51.00
CA ARG A 307 11.81 21.69 49.72
C ARG A 307 12.31 20.30 50.08
N ARG A 308 11.46 19.28 49.95
CA ARG A 308 11.92 17.89 50.01
C ARG A 308 12.98 17.77 48.92
N SER A 309 14.19 17.36 49.29
CA SER A 309 15.24 17.09 48.32
C SER A 309 14.75 15.99 47.37
N THR A 310 14.99 16.15 46.07
CA THR A 310 14.76 15.08 45.10
C THR A 310 15.68 13.91 45.46
N CYS A 311 15.14 12.70 45.55
CA CYS A 311 15.98 11.52 45.75
C CYS A 311 16.81 11.26 44.48
N SER A 312 17.96 10.61 44.61
CA SER A 312 18.49 9.81 43.50
C SER A 312 17.53 8.65 43.23
N TYR A 313 17.39 8.25 41.98
CA TYR A 313 16.42 7.24 41.58
C TYR A 313 16.96 6.34 40.45
N VAL A 314 16.36 5.16 40.33
CA VAL A 314 16.53 4.22 39.22
C VAL A 314 15.15 3.91 38.63
N GLN A 315 15.13 3.46 37.37
CA GLN A 315 13.90 3.11 36.68
C GLN A 315 13.77 1.59 36.62
N VAL A 316 12.58 1.09 36.94
CA VAL A 316 12.24 -0.33 36.90
C VAL A 316 12.22 -0.80 35.45
N VAL A 317 12.92 -1.89 35.16
CA VAL A 317 12.86 -2.61 33.89
C VAL A 317 12.23 -4.00 34.07
N SER A 318 11.83 -4.63 32.96
CA SER A 318 11.15 -5.93 33.04
C SER A 318 12.02 -7.00 33.69
N GLY A 319 11.44 -7.74 34.64
CA GLY A 319 12.14 -8.75 35.43
C GLY A 319 12.76 -8.23 36.73
N ASP A 320 12.73 -6.92 36.99
CA ASP A 320 13.23 -6.39 38.26
C ASP A 320 12.44 -6.88 39.47
N SER A 321 13.18 -7.05 40.56
CA SER A 321 12.66 -7.27 41.89
C SER A 321 13.23 -6.19 42.82
N CYS A 322 12.63 -5.98 43.98
CA CYS A 322 13.25 -5.09 44.96
C CYS A 322 14.69 -5.52 45.33
N ALA A 323 15.03 -6.81 45.24
CA ALA A 323 16.40 -7.26 45.46
C ALA A 323 17.36 -6.79 44.35
N SER A 324 16.95 -6.83 43.07
CA SER A 324 17.78 -6.32 41.97
C SER A 324 17.93 -4.81 42.03
N LEU A 325 16.85 -4.09 42.36
CA LEU A 325 16.87 -2.62 42.51
C LEU A 325 17.74 -2.17 43.69
N VAL A 326 17.75 -2.91 44.80
CA VAL A 326 18.65 -2.67 45.93
C VAL A 326 20.11 -2.79 45.50
N GLU A 327 20.44 -3.84 44.73
CA GLU A 327 21.78 -4.03 44.17
C GLU A 327 22.17 -2.89 43.22
N GLU A 328 21.24 -2.48 42.35
CA GLU A 328 21.44 -1.40 41.38
C GLU A 328 21.63 -0.03 42.05
N CYS A 329 20.83 0.26 43.09
CA CYS A 329 20.98 1.47 43.91
C CYS A 329 22.29 1.47 44.72
N GLY A 330 22.92 0.31 44.95
CA GLY A 330 24.10 0.18 45.80
C GLY A 330 23.84 0.49 47.28
N ILE A 331 22.62 0.22 47.77
CA ILE A 331 22.19 0.49 49.15
C ILE A 331 21.80 -0.80 49.88
N THR A 332 21.48 -0.71 51.18
CA THR A 332 20.93 -1.85 51.92
C THR A 332 19.42 -2.00 51.70
N SER A 333 18.89 -3.21 51.93
CA SER A 333 17.44 -3.46 51.83
C SER A 333 16.62 -2.57 52.76
N ASP A 334 17.11 -2.31 53.98
CA ASP A 334 16.41 -1.46 54.95
C ASP A 334 16.32 -0.02 54.45
N GLU A 335 17.41 0.53 53.91
CA GLU A 335 17.44 1.87 53.32
C GLU A 335 16.47 2.00 52.14
N PHE A 336 16.41 0.98 51.27
CA PHE A 336 15.50 0.98 50.12
C PHE A 336 14.03 1.05 50.55
N TYR A 337 13.63 0.28 51.56
CA TYR A 337 12.26 0.31 52.08
C TYR A 337 11.95 1.58 52.88
N ASP A 338 12.96 2.19 53.52
CA ASP A 338 12.81 3.49 54.17
C ASP A 338 12.57 4.61 53.14
N TYR A 339 13.20 4.54 51.97
CA TYR A 339 13.02 5.53 50.90
C TYR A 339 11.74 5.30 50.10
N ASN A 340 11.29 4.05 49.96
CA ASN A 340 10.12 3.66 49.17
C ASN A 340 9.04 3.00 50.05
N THR A 341 8.30 3.82 50.78
CA THR A 341 7.40 3.39 51.87
C THR A 341 6.11 2.66 51.47
N ALA A 342 5.84 2.48 50.17
CA ALA A 342 4.65 1.77 49.71
C ALA A 342 4.75 0.28 50.05
N SER A 343 3.81 -0.23 50.85
CA SER A 343 3.87 -1.59 51.42
C SER A 343 3.73 -2.71 50.38
N ASP A 344 3.18 -2.40 49.22
CA ASP A 344 2.93 -3.29 48.09
C ASP A 344 3.93 -3.11 46.95
N LEU A 345 4.88 -2.17 47.06
CA LEU A 345 5.84 -1.79 46.01
C LEU A 345 6.42 -3.01 45.27
N CYS A 346 6.98 -3.97 46.00
CA CYS A 346 7.68 -5.11 45.41
C CYS A 346 6.76 -6.12 44.71
N SER A 347 5.46 -6.08 44.99
CA SER A 347 4.45 -6.90 44.31
C SER A 347 3.77 -6.17 43.16
N THR A 348 3.99 -4.86 43.02
CA THR A 348 3.33 -3.99 42.04
C THR A 348 4.32 -3.17 41.22
N LEU A 349 5.59 -3.57 41.16
CA LEU A 349 6.60 -2.91 40.33
C LEU A 349 6.12 -2.89 38.88
N ALA A 350 5.96 -1.71 38.32
CA ALA A 350 5.61 -1.51 36.91
C ALA A 350 6.86 -1.13 36.12
N VAL A 351 7.03 -1.69 34.93
CA VAL A 351 8.12 -1.30 34.02
C VAL A 351 7.96 0.19 33.67
N GLY A 352 9.06 0.95 33.71
CA GLY A 352 9.05 2.40 33.53
C GLY A 352 8.87 3.20 34.82
N GLN A 353 8.41 2.59 35.92
CA GLN A 353 8.27 3.25 37.22
C GLN A 353 9.64 3.65 37.78
N TYR A 354 9.73 4.80 38.44
CA TYR A 354 10.93 5.19 39.20
C TYR A 354 10.84 4.78 40.68
N VAL A 355 11.98 4.40 41.27
CA VAL A 355 12.13 4.17 42.72
C VAL A 355 13.33 4.96 43.26
N CYS A 356 13.23 5.41 44.51
CA CYS A 356 14.30 6.19 45.16
C CYS A 356 15.44 5.30 45.66
N CYS A 357 16.69 5.70 45.38
CA CYS A 357 17.92 5.14 45.94
C CYS A 357 18.50 5.99 47.08
N SER A 358 17.88 7.13 47.43
CA SER A 358 18.26 7.95 48.59
C SER A 358 17.04 8.66 49.18
N SER A 359 17.20 9.28 50.36
CA SER A 359 16.14 10.02 51.03
C SER A 359 15.65 11.19 50.17
N GLY A 360 14.33 11.31 49.98
CA GLY A 360 13.74 12.40 49.20
C GLY A 360 12.36 12.04 48.67
N THR A 361 11.94 12.76 47.63
CA THR A 361 10.79 12.38 46.80
C THR A 361 11.19 12.33 45.35
N LEU A 362 10.52 11.48 44.56
CA LEU A 362 10.63 11.51 43.11
C LEU A 362 10.14 12.87 42.58
N PRO A 363 10.75 13.38 41.49
CA PRO A 363 10.16 14.50 40.76
C PRO A 363 8.88 14.04 40.05
N ASP A 364 8.07 15.02 39.64
CA ASP A 364 7.00 14.78 38.68
C ASP A 364 7.64 14.73 37.28
N PHE A 365 7.46 13.61 36.58
CA PHE A 365 8.01 13.39 35.24
C PHE A 365 7.01 13.75 34.13
N ALA A 366 5.81 14.22 34.47
CA ALA A 366 4.79 14.61 33.50
C ALA A 366 5.30 15.76 32.63
N PRO A 367 5.31 15.59 31.29
CA PRO A 367 5.74 16.65 30.40
C PRO A 367 4.67 17.73 30.30
N SER A 368 5.04 18.88 29.74
CA SER A 368 4.13 19.98 29.44
C SER A 368 4.12 20.26 27.94
N PRO A 369 3.01 20.79 27.39
CA PRO A 369 2.95 21.19 25.99
C PRO A 369 4.04 22.20 25.64
N TYR A 370 4.45 22.18 24.38
CA TYR A 370 5.34 23.18 23.82
C TYR A 370 4.67 24.57 23.79
N ALA A 371 5.47 25.62 23.78
CA ALA A 371 4.98 27.01 23.82
C ALA A 371 4.12 27.41 22.60
N ASN A 372 4.20 26.65 21.49
CA ASN A 372 3.38 26.83 20.30
C ASN A 372 1.98 26.17 20.43
N GLY A 373 1.71 25.47 21.54
CA GLY A 373 0.45 24.78 21.80
C GLY A 373 0.39 23.33 21.33
N THR A 374 1.43 22.81 20.67
CA THR A 374 1.56 21.37 20.37
C THR A 374 1.81 20.62 21.68
N CYS A 375 1.22 19.44 21.83
CA CYS A 375 1.49 18.56 22.96
C CYS A 375 2.99 18.20 23.04
N TYR A 376 3.45 17.72 24.19
CA TYR A 376 4.74 17.06 24.25
C TYR A 376 4.69 15.82 23.37
N THR A 377 5.51 15.83 22.33
CA THR A 377 5.51 14.82 21.27
C THR A 377 6.53 13.73 21.58
N TYR A 378 6.11 12.48 21.41
CA TYR A 378 6.95 11.30 21.56
C TYR A 378 6.82 10.41 20.32
N ASP A 379 7.96 10.03 19.74
CA ASP A 379 8.00 9.11 18.59
C ASP A 379 8.18 7.69 19.13
N VAL A 380 7.17 6.86 18.90
CA VAL A 380 7.10 5.49 19.41
C VAL A 380 8.17 4.62 18.77
N VAL A 381 8.89 3.86 19.58
CA VAL A 381 9.91 2.90 19.13
C VAL A 381 9.51 1.45 19.48
N SER A 382 10.14 0.48 18.81
CA SER A 382 9.89 -0.93 19.11
C SER A 382 10.22 -1.26 20.57
N GLY A 383 9.28 -1.90 21.26
CA GLY A 383 9.39 -2.27 22.67
C GLY A 383 8.56 -1.38 23.62
N ASP A 384 8.08 -0.23 23.14
CA ASP A 384 7.18 0.62 23.92
C ASP A 384 5.84 -0.05 24.22
N SER A 385 5.15 0.48 25.20
CA SER A 385 3.72 0.27 25.42
C SER A 385 3.17 1.48 26.17
N CYS A 386 1.87 1.75 26.07
CA CYS A 386 1.26 2.82 26.85
C CYS A 386 1.52 2.67 28.35
N SER A 387 1.43 1.43 28.88
CA SER A 387 1.70 1.17 30.30
C SER A 387 3.10 1.62 30.76
N VAL A 388 4.13 1.37 29.93
CA VAL A 388 5.51 1.76 30.21
C VAL A 388 5.71 3.25 30.06
N LEU A 389 5.13 3.86 29.02
CA LEU A 389 5.18 5.30 28.80
C LEU A 389 4.46 6.05 29.92
N ALA A 390 3.29 5.59 30.33
CA ALA A 390 2.51 6.15 31.43
C ALA A 390 3.32 6.16 32.73
N ALA A 391 3.93 5.02 33.09
CA ALA A 391 4.77 4.92 34.28
C ALA A 391 6.03 5.81 34.19
N THR A 392 6.67 5.86 33.01
CA THR A 392 7.87 6.68 32.75
C THR A 392 7.59 8.17 32.89
N TYR A 393 6.47 8.63 32.34
CA TYR A 393 6.12 10.05 32.32
C TYR A 393 5.21 10.44 33.48
N SER A 394 4.99 9.59 34.47
CA SER A 394 4.11 9.89 35.62
C SER A 394 2.69 10.32 35.20
N ILE A 395 2.17 9.75 34.11
CA ILE A 395 0.80 9.90 33.60
C ILE A 395 0.08 8.54 33.63
N THR A 396 -1.17 8.48 33.20
CA THR A 396 -1.95 7.23 33.09
C THR A 396 -2.14 6.81 31.64
N GLU A 397 -2.50 5.54 31.40
CA GLU A 397 -2.86 5.09 30.05
C GLU A 397 -4.13 5.81 29.54
N ASP A 398 -5.08 6.10 30.44
CA ASP A 398 -6.26 6.91 30.13
C ASP A 398 -5.86 8.33 29.69
N ASP A 399 -4.85 8.94 30.32
CA ASP A 399 -4.31 10.24 29.88
C ASP A 399 -3.73 10.13 28.46
N ILE A 400 -2.98 9.07 28.15
CA ILE A 400 -2.41 8.86 26.80
C ILE A 400 -3.54 8.69 25.77
N GLU A 401 -4.57 7.92 26.07
CA GLU A 401 -5.74 7.77 25.19
C GLU A 401 -6.44 9.11 24.96
N ASP A 402 -6.69 9.87 26.02
CA ASP A 402 -7.35 11.18 25.96
C ASP A 402 -6.53 12.21 25.17
N PHE A 403 -5.20 12.20 25.30
CA PHE A 403 -4.32 13.13 24.57
C PHE A 403 -4.24 12.83 23.06
N ASN A 404 -4.60 11.60 22.64
CA ASN A 404 -4.36 11.14 21.27
C ASN A 404 -5.64 10.89 20.45
N SER A 405 -6.82 11.28 20.95
CA SER A 405 -8.08 11.10 20.23
C SER A 405 -8.09 11.72 18.82
N ASP A 406 -7.35 12.82 18.62
CA ASP A 406 -7.21 13.53 17.35
C ASP A 406 -5.83 13.30 16.67
N THR A 407 -5.00 12.42 17.22
CA THR A 407 -3.66 12.12 16.69
C THR A 407 -3.75 11.21 15.47
N TRP A 408 -3.06 11.59 14.39
CA TRP A 408 -3.04 10.79 13.16
C TRP A 408 -2.50 9.38 13.41
N ALA A 409 -3.19 8.38 12.84
CA ALA A 409 -2.88 6.97 12.97
C ALA A 409 -2.92 6.43 14.42
N TRP A 410 -3.71 7.02 15.33
CA TRP A 410 -3.87 6.53 16.71
C TRP A 410 -4.85 5.35 16.81
N TYR A 411 -4.31 4.14 16.97
CA TYR A 411 -5.09 2.90 17.11
C TYR A 411 -5.43 2.53 18.55
N GLY A 412 -4.98 3.33 19.53
CA GLY A 412 -5.15 3.06 20.95
C GLY A 412 -3.99 2.27 21.53
N CYS A 413 -3.95 2.21 22.85
CA CYS A 413 -2.87 1.63 23.64
C CYS A 413 -2.68 0.12 23.44
N ASP A 414 -3.75 -0.60 23.12
CA ASP A 414 -3.71 -2.02 22.78
C ASP A 414 -3.05 -2.30 21.41
N ASN A 415 -2.86 -1.26 20.57
CA ASN A 415 -2.37 -1.41 19.20
C ASN A 415 -1.39 -0.27 18.83
N LEU A 416 -0.55 0.11 19.79
CA LEU A 416 0.48 1.13 19.64
C LEU A 416 1.47 0.76 18.50
N GLN A 417 1.77 1.70 17.60
CA GLN A 417 2.58 1.47 16.41
C GLN A 417 3.97 2.10 16.52
N ALA A 418 5.02 1.34 16.21
CA ALA A 418 6.37 1.91 16.07
C ALA A 418 6.41 2.90 14.89
N GLY A 419 7.14 4.00 15.05
CA GLY A 419 7.24 5.07 14.06
C GLY A 419 5.99 5.97 13.99
N GLN A 420 5.10 5.88 14.97
CA GLN A 420 4.02 6.83 15.18
C GLN A 420 4.48 7.97 16.10
N SER A 421 4.03 9.20 15.84
CA SER A 421 4.23 10.35 16.73
C SER A 421 2.97 10.59 17.56
N ILE A 422 3.10 10.57 18.90
CA ILE A 422 1.98 10.66 19.85
C ILE A 422 2.16 11.80 20.85
N CYS A 423 1.07 12.16 21.52
CA CYS A 423 1.04 13.11 22.62
C CYS A 423 1.21 12.40 23.97
N LEU A 424 2.08 12.94 24.84
CA LEU A 424 2.19 12.54 26.26
C LEU A 424 1.80 13.70 27.21
N SER A 425 1.22 14.77 26.68
CA SER A 425 0.58 15.86 27.42
C SER A 425 -0.65 16.35 26.67
N ASP A 426 -1.42 17.25 27.29
CA ASP A 426 -2.41 18.04 26.56
C ASP A 426 -1.77 18.90 25.45
N GLY A 427 -2.56 19.32 24.47
CA GLY A 427 -2.13 20.19 23.37
C GLY A 427 -2.66 19.72 22.01
N ASN A 428 -2.25 20.41 20.95
CA ASN A 428 -2.58 20.00 19.59
C ASN A 428 -1.74 18.79 19.18
N ALA A 429 -2.36 17.87 18.44
CA ALA A 429 -1.71 16.68 17.88
C ALA A 429 -0.46 17.04 17.05
N PRO A 430 0.59 16.21 17.08
CA PRO A 430 1.77 16.39 16.24
C PRO A 430 1.44 16.15 14.75
N LEU A 431 2.32 16.62 13.88
CA LEU A 431 2.28 16.23 12.46
C LEU A 431 2.67 14.76 12.33
N PRO A 432 2.06 14.01 11.41
CA PRO A 432 2.40 12.60 11.22
C PRO A 432 3.81 12.43 10.65
N ILE A 433 4.48 11.35 11.05
CA ILE A 433 5.80 10.97 10.51
C ILE A 433 5.62 10.45 9.08
N ALA A 434 6.56 10.82 8.21
CA ALA A 434 6.55 10.37 6.83
C ALA A 434 6.74 8.84 6.73
N ILE A 435 6.04 8.22 5.78
CA ILE A 435 6.24 6.83 5.39
C ILE A 435 7.01 6.85 4.07
N THR A 436 8.19 6.22 4.03
CA THR A 436 9.12 6.31 2.88
C THR A 436 8.48 6.02 1.54
N ASN A 437 7.59 5.02 1.49
CA ASN A 437 6.91 4.57 0.28
C ASN A 437 5.47 5.08 0.14
N ALA A 438 5.04 6.06 0.96
CA ALA A 438 3.73 6.69 0.77
C ALA A 438 3.76 7.58 -0.49
N VAL A 439 2.75 7.40 -1.34
CA VAL A 439 2.53 8.16 -2.58
C VAL A 439 1.33 9.10 -2.50
N CYS A 440 0.48 8.96 -1.47
CA CYS A 440 -0.64 9.84 -1.21
C CYS A 440 -0.83 10.13 0.28
N GLY A 441 -1.61 11.18 0.58
CA GLY A 441 -1.93 11.58 1.95
C GLY A 441 -0.83 12.39 2.63
N PRO A 442 -0.96 12.64 3.95
CA PRO A 442 -0.05 13.54 4.67
C PRO A 442 1.32 12.93 4.99
N GLN A 443 1.46 11.61 4.87
CA GLN A 443 2.70 10.90 5.20
C GLN A 443 3.65 10.75 4.00
N VAL A 444 3.35 11.36 2.84
CA VAL A 444 4.30 11.42 1.72
C VAL A 444 5.56 12.19 2.16
N PRO A 445 6.77 11.67 1.91
CA PRO A 445 8.00 12.36 2.28
C PRO A 445 8.09 13.77 1.68
N GLY A 446 8.40 14.76 2.53
CA GLY A 446 8.49 16.17 2.11
C GLY A 446 7.14 16.89 1.97
N THR A 447 6.04 16.32 2.47
CA THR A 447 4.72 16.96 2.47
C THR A 447 4.74 18.38 3.05
N ASN A 448 4.14 19.32 2.33
CA ASN A 448 3.96 20.69 2.77
C ASN A 448 2.60 20.87 3.43
N PHE A 449 2.59 21.04 4.75
CA PHE A 449 1.36 21.27 5.54
C PHE A 449 0.87 22.72 5.55
N THR A 450 1.49 23.63 4.78
CA THR A 450 1.07 25.03 4.71
C THR A 450 -0.37 25.14 4.22
N GLY A 451 -1.26 25.69 5.06
CA GLY A 451 -2.68 25.85 4.74
C GLY A 451 -3.57 24.67 5.12
N ALA A 452 -3.00 23.55 5.59
CA ALA A 452 -3.75 22.40 6.09
C ALA A 452 -3.68 22.35 7.63
N THR A 453 -4.74 22.82 8.27
CA THR A 453 -4.76 23.10 9.72
C THR A 453 -5.28 21.98 10.60
N ASP A 454 -5.89 20.96 10.02
CA ASP A 454 -6.50 19.83 10.72
C ASP A 454 -6.37 18.53 9.92
N ALA A 455 -6.68 17.40 10.56
CA ALA A 455 -6.52 16.08 9.97
C ALA A 455 -7.37 15.85 8.72
N ALA A 456 -8.55 16.47 8.63
CA ALA A 456 -9.39 16.38 7.44
C ALA A 456 -8.72 17.07 6.23
N ALA A 457 -8.11 18.23 6.45
CA ALA A 457 -7.29 18.89 5.43
C ALA A 457 -6.01 18.12 5.10
N TRP A 458 -5.38 17.47 6.09
CA TRP A 458 -4.20 16.64 5.90
C TRP A 458 -4.46 15.45 4.98
N ALA A 459 -5.62 14.80 5.12
CA ALA A 459 -6.01 13.66 4.29
C ALA A 459 -6.13 13.98 2.79
N LEU A 460 -6.34 15.26 2.44
CA LEU A 460 -6.44 15.74 1.05
C LEU A 460 -5.09 16.15 0.45
N LEU A 461 -4.00 16.12 1.24
CA LEU A 461 -2.66 16.38 0.74
C LEU A 461 -2.18 15.23 -0.15
N ASN A 462 -1.43 15.55 -1.20
CA ASN A 462 -0.87 14.58 -2.15
C ASN A 462 -1.95 13.60 -2.67
N PRO A 463 -2.92 14.09 -3.46
CA PRO A 463 -4.02 13.24 -3.92
C PRO A 463 -3.52 12.15 -4.88
N CYS A 464 -4.18 10.99 -4.85
CA CYS A 464 -3.92 9.95 -5.82
C CYS A 464 -4.23 10.41 -7.25
N PRO A 465 -3.50 9.87 -8.24
CA PRO A 465 -3.83 10.04 -9.65
C PRO A 465 -5.26 9.61 -9.93
N VAL A 466 -5.90 10.26 -10.90
CA VAL A 466 -7.32 10.04 -11.27
C VAL A 466 -8.28 10.07 -10.07
N ASN A 467 -7.92 10.73 -8.97
CA ASN A 467 -8.66 10.73 -7.71
C ASN A 467 -9.04 9.32 -7.23
N ALA A 468 -8.15 8.35 -7.44
CA ALA A 468 -8.27 7.04 -6.81
C ALA A 468 -8.27 7.15 -5.27
N CYS A 469 -8.66 6.07 -4.60
CA CYS A 469 -8.70 6.02 -3.15
C CYS A 469 -7.27 6.00 -2.60
N CYS A 470 -7.03 6.75 -1.52
CA CYS A 470 -5.79 6.71 -0.76
C CYS A 470 -6.01 5.92 0.53
N ASP A 471 -5.27 4.83 0.73
CA ASP A 471 -5.37 4.02 1.95
C ASP A 471 -4.59 4.63 3.13
N THR A 472 -4.71 4.02 4.32
CA THR A 472 -4.02 4.50 5.53
C THR A 472 -2.51 4.21 5.57
N TYR A 473 -1.95 3.56 4.54
CA TYR A 473 -0.50 3.37 4.33
C TYR A 473 0.04 4.31 3.23
N GLY A 474 -0.80 5.23 2.75
CA GLY A 474 -0.45 6.19 1.71
C GLY A 474 -0.32 5.56 0.32
N GLN A 475 -1.04 4.48 0.03
CA GLN A 475 -1.07 3.81 -1.27
C GLN A 475 -2.36 4.13 -2.04
N CYS A 476 -2.26 4.17 -3.37
CA CYS A 476 -3.37 4.48 -4.25
C CYS A 476 -3.98 3.24 -4.91
N GLY A 477 -5.31 3.17 -4.97
CA GLY A 477 -6.01 2.12 -5.71
C GLY A 477 -7.51 2.36 -5.85
N ALA A 478 -8.17 1.46 -6.57
CA ALA A 478 -9.60 1.56 -6.92
C ALA A 478 -10.48 0.43 -6.34
N THR A 479 -9.87 -0.56 -5.69
CA THR A 479 -10.57 -1.72 -5.12
C THR A 479 -10.97 -1.45 -3.66
N PRO A 480 -11.87 -2.26 -3.07
CA PRO A 480 -12.24 -2.13 -1.66
C PRO A 480 -11.05 -2.15 -0.69
N ASP A 481 -9.95 -2.83 -1.04
CA ASP A 481 -8.73 -2.84 -0.23
C ASP A 481 -8.18 -1.43 0.02
N TYR A 482 -8.35 -0.50 -0.92
CA TYR A 482 -7.90 0.89 -0.82
C TYR A 482 -9.02 1.86 -0.49
N CYS A 483 -10.26 1.49 -0.79
CA CYS A 483 -11.42 2.39 -0.75
C CYS A 483 -12.30 2.23 0.49
N ASN A 484 -11.98 1.31 1.40
CA ASN A 484 -12.84 1.01 2.54
C ASN A 484 -12.89 2.17 3.56
N ASP A 485 -13.99 2.91 3.57
CA ASP A 485 -14.22 4.04 4.49
C ASP A 485 -14.57 3.53 5.89
N THR A 486 -13.53 3.23 6.67
CA THR A 486 -13.62 2.72 8.03
C THR A 486 -12.58 3.40 8.90
N LEU A 487 -12.91 3.60 10.17
CA LEU A 487 -11.98 4.10 11.20
C LEU A 487 -11.75 3.02 12.26
N ALA A 488 -10.64 3.12 12.97
CA ALA A 488 -10.41 2.32 14.17
C ALA A 488 -11.44 2.63 15.25
N ALA A 489 -11.53 1.77 16.27
CA ALA A 489 -12.46 1.95 17.39
C ALA A 489 -12.24 3.27 18.16
N THR A 490 -11.02 3.81 18.13
CA THR A 490 -10.65 5.12 18.71
C THR A 490 -11.32 6.29 17.99
N GLY A 491 -11.69 6.14 16.71
CA GLY A 491 -12.22 7.21 15.87
C GLY A 491 -11.16 8.23 15.41
N ALA A 492 -9.89 8.02 15.74
CA ALA A 492 -8.80 8.92 15.39
C ALA A 492 -8.56 8.98 13.86
N PRO A 493 -8.11 10.11 13.31
CA PRO A 493 -7.90 10.27 11.88
C PRO A 493 -6.75 9.40 11.35
N GLY A 494 -6.77 9.08 10.06
CA GLY A 494 -5.72 8.25 9.45
C GLY A 494 -5.72 6.80 9.94
N THR A 495 -6.84 6.33 10.49
CA THR A 495 -6.99 4.96 11.01
C THR A 495 -7.93 4.10 10.17
N ALA A 496 -7.90 2.79 10.40
CA ALA A 496 -8.74 1.80 9.73
C ALA A 496 -9.32 0.81 10.75
N ALA A 497 -10.46 0.18 10.41
CA ALA A 497 -10.95 -0.93 11.21
C ALA A 497 -9.98 -2.14 11.12
N ALA A 498 -10.03 -3.01 12.12
CA ALA A 498 -9.25 -4.26 12.13
C ALA A 498 -9.47 -5.08 10.85
N GLY A 499 -8.39 -5.59 10.26
CA GLY A 499 -8.42 -6.36 9.01
C GLY A 499 -8.65 -5.55 7.73
N SER A 500 -8.62 -4.22 7.81
CA SER A 500 -8.78 -3.30 6.67
C SER A 500 -7.56 -2.40 6.53
N TYR A 501 -7.16 -2.04 5.30
CA TYR A 501 -6.18 -0.98 5.08
C TYR A 501 -6.82 0.42 5.14
N GLY A 502 -8.16 0.47 5.24
CA GLY A 502 -8.94 1.70 5.37
C GLY A 502 -8.79 2.64 4.19
N CYS A 503 -9.30 3.85 4.35
CA CYS A 503 -9.18 4.90 3.36
C CYS A 503 -9.19 6.27 4.04
N ILE A 504 -8.32 7.17 3.59
CA ILE A 504 -8.22 8.54 4.12
C ILE A 504 -8.79 9.59 3.16
N SER A 505 -8.79 9.34 1.85
CA SER A 505 -9.38 10.26 0.87
C SER A 505 -9.91 9.56 -0.38
N ASN A 506 -10.91 10.19 -1.01
CA ASN A 506 -11.67 9.64 -2.15
C ASN A 506 -12.28 8.26 -1.88
N CYS A 507 -12.74 8.00 -0.65
CA CYS A 507 -13.20 6.68 -0.20
C CYS A 507 -14.51 6.20 -0.84
N GLY A 508 -14.85 4.94 -0.57
CA GLY A 508 -16.01 4.23 -1.13
C GLY A 508 -15.77 3.71 -2.55
N THR A 509 -16.70 2.90 -3.05
CA THR A 509 -16.67 2.39 -4.44
C THR A 509 -17.94 2.79 -5.21
N ASP A 510 -18.60 3.86 -4.76
CA ASP A 510 -19.79 4.39 -5.39
C ASP A 510 -19.43 5.17 -6.66
N ILE A 511 -20.25 5.01 -7.70
CA ILE A 511 -20.18 5.83 -8.91
C ILE A 511 -20.69 7.23 -8.58
N VAL A 512 -19.86 8.23 -8.85
CA VAL A 512 -20.16 9.65 -8.63
C VAL A 512 -20.31 10.39 -9.97
N ASN A 513 -20.52 11.70 -9.93
CA ASN A 513 -20.65 12.54 -11.14
C ASN A 513 -21.76 12.10 -12.12
N THR A 514 -22.87 11.62 -11.56
CA THR A 514 -24.06 11.13 -12.26
C THR A 514 -25.15 12.19 -12.47
N ALA A 515 -24.89 13.45 -12.10
CA ALA A 515 -25.92 14.49 -12.06
C ALA A 515 -26.49 14.86 -13.44
N THR A 516 -25.72 14.65 -14.50
CA THR A 516 -26.10 14.99 -15.88
C THR A 516 -26.53 13.73 -16.61
N ALA A 517 -27.77 13.71 -17.11
CA ALA A 517 -28.25 12.65 -17.99
C ALA A 517 -27.81 12.91 -19.44
N PRO A 518 -27.42 11.88 -20.22
CA PRO A 518 -27.17 12.04 -21.64
C PRO A 518 -28.47 12.38 -22.39
N SER A 519 -28.37 13.15 -23.47
CA SER A 519 -29.52 13.54 -24.29
C SER A 519 -30.17 12.36 -25.01
N SER A 520 -29.38 11.33 -25.31
CA SER A 520 -29.78 10.04 -25.84
C SER A 520 -28.76 8.99 -25.42
N TYR A 521 -29.21 7.75 -25.23
CA TYR A 521 -28.30 6.65 -24.95
C TYR A 521 -27.67 6.14 -26.25
N SER A 522 -26.34 6.18 -26.32
CA SER A 522 -25.60 5.77 -27.52
C SER A 522 -25.25 4.28 -27.46
N ALA A 523 -25.18 3.66 -28.64
CA ALA A 523 -24.59 2.35 -28.85
C ALA A 523 -23.48 2.49 -29.88
N VAL A 524 -22.24 2.20 -29.47
CA VAL A 524 -21.05 2.18 -30.33
C VAL A 524 -20.75 0.72 -30.68
N GLY A 525 -20.56 0.43 -31.96
CA GLY A 525 -20.08 -0.87 -32.42
C GLY A 525 -18.69 -0.76 -33.05
N TYR A 526 -17.71 -1.48 -32.51
CA TYR A 526 -16.41 -1.63 -33.17
C TYR A 526 -16.53 -2.70 -34.25
N PHE A 527 -16.22 -2.31 -35.49
CA PHE A 527 -16.18 -3.19 -36.65
C PHE A 527 -14.73 -3.52 -36.98
N GLU A 528 -14.33 -4.77 -36.78
CA GLU A 528 -12.99 -5.24 -37.14
C GLU A 528 -12.89 -5.33 -38.68
N ALA A 529 -12.23 -4.35 -39.29
CA ALA A 529 -12.04 -4.28 -40.74
C ALA A 529 -11.21 -5.43 -41.30
N THR A 530 -10.41 -6.08 -40.45
CA THR A 530 -9.63 -7.30 -40.73
C THR A 530 -10.44 -8.58 -40.48
N SER A 531 -11.70 -8.51 -40.05
CA SER A 531 -12.55 -9.70 -39.84
C SER A 531 -12.68 -10.58 -41.09
N VAL A 532 -12.47 -10.01 -42.28
CA VAL A 532 -12.43 -10.73 -43.57
C VAL A 532 -11.23 -11.67 -43.74
N ASP A 533 -10.17 -11.49 -42.94
CA ASP A 533 -8.99 -12.36 -42.96
C ASP A 533 -9.22 -13.66 -42.16
N ARG A 534 -10.28 -13.70 -41.35
CA ARG A 534 -10.66 -14.90 -40.59
C ARG A 534 -11.27 -15.97 -41.50
N PRO A 535 -11.14 -17.27 -41.17
CA PRO A 535 -11.72 -18.35 -41.96
C PRO A 535 -13.26 -18.36 -41.96
N CYS A 536 -13.90 -17.74 -40.97
CA CYS A 536 -15.34 -17.58 -40.80
C CYS A 536 -15.61 -16.35 -39.93
N LEU A 537 -16.88 -16.03 -39.65
CA LEU A 537 -17.30 -14.76 -39.01
C LEU A 537 -16.85 -13.53 -39.80
N GLN A 538 -16.80 -13.64 -41.12
CA GLN A 538 -16.44 -12.50 -41.97
C GLN A 538 -17.62 -11.55 -42.04
N MET A 539 -17.44 -10.31 -41.57
CA MET A 539 -18.44 -9.27 -41.69
C MET A 539 -18.01 -8.26 -42.76
N ASN A 540 -18.96 -7.83 -43.58
CA ASN A 540 -18.73 -6.69 -44.47
C ASN A 540 -19.35 -5.44 -43.87
N GLY A 541 -18.68 -4.28 -44.01
CA GLY A 541 -19.19 -3.03 -43.46
C GLY A 541 -20.64 -2.72 -43.85
N PHE A 542 -21.08 -3.06 -45.06
CA PHE A 542 -22.45 -2.79 -45.54
C PHE A 542 -23.54 -3.59 -44.83
N SER A 543 -23.21 -4.62 -44.03
CA SER A 543 -24.21 -5.39 -43.28
C SER A 543 -24.54 -4.79 -41.92
N ILE A 544 -23.84 -3.73 -41.49
CA ILE A 544 -24.06 -3.10 -40.19
C ILE A 544 -25.40 -2.35 -40.17
N SER A 545 -26.22 -2.61 -39.16
CA SER A 545 -27.57 -2.09 -39.06
C SER A 545 -27.64 -0.76 -38.28
N PRO A 546 -28.24 0.31 -38.86
CA PRO A 546 -28.50 1.56 -38.13
C PRO A 546 -29.56 1.43 -37.03
N GLN A 547 -30.24 0.28 -36.92
CA GLN A 547 -31.19 0.03 -35.85
C GLN A 547 -30.50 -0.43 -34.56
N GLN A 548 -29.28 -0.95 -34.66
CA GLN A 548 -28.51 -1.47 -33.53
C GLN A 548 -27.51 -0.45 -33.00
N TYR A 549 -26.83 0.26 -33.92
CA TYR A 549 -25.72 1.14 -33.58
C TYR A 549 -25.98 2.60 -33.96
N THR A 550 -25.66 3.49 -33.03
CA THR A 550 -25.67 4.95 -33.25
C THR A 550 -24.37 5.46 -33.85
N HIS A 551 -23.26 4.78 -33.54
CA HIS A 551 -21.91 5.05 -34.02
C HIS A 551 -21.28 3.72 -34.41
N VAL A 552 -20.52 3.73 -35.50
CA VAL A 552 -19.66 2.60 -35.89
C VAL A 552 -18.23 3.09 -35.92
N HIS A 553 -17.38 2.40 -35.17
CA HIS A 553 -15.94 2.61 -35.13
C HIS A 553 -15.29 1.63 -36.11
N PHE A 554 -14.62 2.15 -37.15
CA PHE A 554 -13.85 1.34 -38.09
C PHE A 554 -12.50 0.98 -37.47
N ALA A 555 -12.37 -0.27 -37.03
CA ALA A 555 -11.21 -0.80 -36.31
C ALA A 555 -10.36 -1.69 -37.26
N PHE A 556 -9.21 -1.27 -37.75
CA PHE A 556 -8.58 0.04 -37.54
C PHE A 556 -8.12 0.65 -38.86
N GLY A 557 -8.09 1.98 -38.90
CA GLY A 557 -7.18 2.70 -39.77
C GLY A 557 -5.76 2.64 -39.21
N ASN A 558 -4.77 2.95 -40.05
CA ASN A 558 -3.35 2.93 -39.65
C ASN A 558 -2.74 4.34 -39.68
N ILE A 559 -1.78 4.59 -38.79
CA ILE A 559 -0.92 5.78 -38.82
C ILE A 559 0.50 5.31 -39.10
N THR A 560 1.10 5.77 -40.19
CA THR A 560 2.47 5.39 -40.57
C THR A 560 3.51 6.06 -39.68
N SER A 561 4.77 5.62 -39.77
CA SER A 561 5.91 6.27 -39.09
C SER A 561 6.19 7.71 -39.54
N THR A 562 5.57 8.16 -40.65
CA THR A 562 5.57 9.57 -41.08
C THR A 562 4.28 10.30 -40.68
N TYR A 563 3.53 9.72 -39.75
CA TYR A 563 2.26 10.22 -39.20
C TYR A 563 1.15 10.39 -40.24
N SER A 564 1.25 9.71 -41.38
CA SER A 564 0.23 9.75 -42.44
C SER A 564 -0.85 8.71 -42.17
N VAL A 565 -2.10 9.07 -42.44
CA VAL A 565 -3.24 8.14 -42.30
C VAL A 565 -3.27 7.18 -43.50
N SER A 566 -3.49 5.89 -43.24
CA SER A 566 -3.53 4.81 -44.23
C SER A 566 -4.67 3.84 -43.96
N ILE A 567 -5.25 3.32 -45.04
CA ILE A 567 -6.27 2.25 -45.04
C ILE A 567 -5.74 1.00 -45.79
N ALA A 568 -4.42 0.93 -45.99
CA ALA A 568 -3.80 -0.18 -46.70
C ALA A 568 -4.13 -1.51 -46.02
N GLY A 569 -4.70 -2.45 -46.78
CA GLY A 569 -5.15 -3.76 -46.29
C GLY A 569 -6.64 -3.84 -45.96
N ALA A 570 -7.34 -2.70 -45.86
CA ALA A 570 -8.76 -2.65 -45.50
C ALA A 570 -9.60 -1.81 -46.48
N GLU A 571 -9.08 -1.52 -47.68
CA GLU A 571 -9.67 -0.55 -48.63
C GLU A 571 -11.10 -0.91 -49.05
N GLN A 572 -11.37 -2.21 -49.24
CA GLN A 572 -12.71 -2.66 -49.61
C GLN A 572 -13.69 -2.46 -48.46
N GLN A 573 -13.31 -2.82 -47.24
CA GLN A 573 -14.17 -2.63 -46.07
C GLN A 573 -14.39 -1.15 -45.78
N PHE A 574 -13.38 -0.31 -45.96
CA PHE A 574 -13.52 1.13 -45.82
C PHE A 574 -14.43 1.75 -46.87
N THR A 575 -14.48 1.19 -48.08
CA THR A 575 -15.47 1.59 -49.09
C THR A 575 -16.88 1.31 -48.62
N TYR A 576 -17.14 0.12 -48.06
CA TYR A 576 -18.46 -0.21 -47.50
C TYR A 576 -18.82 0.61 -46.27
N PHE A 577 -17.84 0.90 -45.42
CA PHE A 577 -18.02 1.76 -44.26
C PHE A 577 -18.45 3.19 -44.64
N GLN A 578 -17.90 3.75 -45.72
CA GLN A 578 -18.32 5.07 -46.22
C GLN A 578 -19.79 5.11 -46.67
N GLU A 579 -20.33 3.97 -47.11
CA GLU A 579 -21.72 3.84 -47.58
C GLU A 579 -22.74 3.66 -46.44
N LEU A 580 -22.29 3.58 -45.17
CA LEU A 580 -23.19 3.48 -44.02
C LEU A 580 -24.07 4.73 -43.88
N GLU A 581 -25.37 4.51 -43.72
CA GLU A 581 -26.37 5.56 -43.51
C GLU A 581 -27.09 5.38 -42.17
N GLY A 582 -27.48 6.49 -41.53
CA GLY A 582 -28.28 6.47 -40.30
C GLY A 582 -27.50 6.28 -38.99
N MET A 583 -26.17 6.30 -39.06
CA MET A 583 -25.24 6.20 -37.92
C MET A 583 -24.03 7.12 -38.15
N LYS A 584 -23.28 7.46 -37.09
CA LYS A 584 -22.01 8.17 -37.24
C LYS A 584 -20.89 7.22 -37.64
N ARG A 585 -20.09 7.62 -38.64
CA ARG A 585 -18.92 6.89 -39.14
C ARG A 585 -17.65 7.45 -38.49
N ILE A 586 -17.09 6.71 -37.54
CA ILE A 586 -15.88 7.08 -36.80
C ILE A 586 -14.70 6.20 -37.24
N ILE A 587 -13.57 6.80 -37.60
CA ILE A 587 -12.33 6.04 -37.87
C ILE A 587 -11.54 5.88 -36.58
N SER A 588 -11.18 4.64 -36.22
CA SER A 588 -10.34 4.36 -35.04
C SER A 588 -8.90 4.11 -35.45
N PHE A 589 -7.96 4.66 -34.68
CA PHE A 589 -6.53 4.41 -34.82
C PHE A 589 -5.97 3.81 -33.54
N GLY A 590 -5.20 2.72 -33.66
CA GLY A 590 -4.55 2.07 -32.51
C GLY A 590 -4.96 0.62 -32.34
N GLY A 591 -5.41 0.29 -31.13
CA GLY A 591 -5.66 -1.07 -30.66
C GLY A 591 -4.39 -1.72 -30.09
N TRP A 592 -4.59 -2.83 -29.39
CA TRP A 592 -3.53 -3.63 -28.76
C TRP A 592 -2.35 -3.95 -29.69
N ASP A 593 -2.60 -4.53 -30.87
CA ASP A 593 -1.53 -4.93 -31.79
C ASP A 593 -0.70 -3.73 -32.27
N PHE A 594 -1.33 -2.61 -32.63
CA PHE A 594 -0.61 -1.39 -33.04
C PHE A 594 0.21 -0.81 -31.88
N SER A 595 -0.35 -0.83 -30.67
CA SER A 595 0.29 -0.22 -29.51
C SER A 595 1.43 -1.07 -28.93
N THR A 596 1.42 -2.38 -29.20
CA THR A 596 2.40 -3.34 -28.65
C THR A 596 3.43 -3.89 -29.64
N SER A 597 3.20 -3.77 -30.95
CA SER A 597 4.12 -4.33 -31.94
C SER A 597 5.41 -3.52 -32.09
N PRO A 598 6.59 -4.16 -32.24
CA PRO A 598 7.87 -3.47 -32.43
C PRO A 598 7.93 -2.45 -33.56
N ASP A 599 7.15 -2.68 -34.62
CA ASP A 599 7.13 -1.83 -35.80
C ASP A 599 6.28 -0.55 -35.59
N THR A 600 5.44 -0.50 -34.56
CA THR A 600 4.40 0.54 -34.41
C THR A 600 4.31 1.17 -33.01
N TYR A 601 4.81 0.55 -31.94
CA TYR A 601 4.64 1.05 -30.57
C TYR A 601 5.19 2.47 -30.33
N MET A 602 6.15 2.93 -31.15
CA MET A 602 6.72 4.28 -31.03
C MET A 602 5.87 5.35 -31.72
N ILE A 603 4.98 4.96 -32.63
CA ILE A 603 4.31 5.91 -33.52
C ILE A 603 3.46 6.88 -32.71
N PHE A 604 2.58 6.42 -31.81
CA PHE A 604 1.81 7.33 -30.96
C PHE A 604 2.70 8.12 -30.00
N ARG A 605 3.64 7.45 -29.32
CA ARG A 605 4.59 8.06 -28.37
C ARG A 605 5.31 9.26 -28.97
N GLU A 606 5.75 9.16 -30.23
CA GLU A 606 6.45 10.23 -30.93
C GLU A 606 5.50 11.22 -31.60
N ALA A 607 4.38 10.76 -32.14
CA ALA A 607 3.47 11.61 -32.92
C ALA A 607 2.76 12.67 -32.05
N VAL A 608 2.49 12.38 -30.78
CA VAL A 608 1.82 13.33 -29.88
C VAL A 608 2.75 14.41 -29.32
N THR A 609 4.07 14.27 -29.51
CA THR A 609 5.05 15.23 -29.00
C THR A 609 4.93 16.59 -29.71
N ALA A 610 5.44 17.64 -29.07
CA ALA A 610 5.38 19.00 -29.61
C ALA A 610 5.96 19.14 -31.04
N ASP A 611 6.99 18.36 -31.38
CA ASP A 611 7.66 18.43 -32.69
C ASP A 611 6.83 17.83 -33.83
N ASN A 612 5.95 16.87 -33.53
CA ASN A 612 5.25 16.06 -34.52
C ASN A 612 3.72 16.24 -34.53
N ARG A 613 3.15 16.68 -33.40
CA ARG A 613 1.70 16.77 -33.16
C ARG A 613 0.94 17.49 -34.26
N ASP A 614 1.42 18.66 -34.71
CA ASP A 614 0.71 19.45 -35.72
C ASP A 614 0.63 18.71 -37.06
N THR A 615 1.63 17.89 -37.38
CA THR A 615 1.63 17.04 -38.59
C THR A 615 0.57 15.96 -38.48
N LEU A 616 0.50 15.26 -37.34
CA LEU A 616 -0.53 14.24 -37.12
C LEU A 616 -1.94 14.86 -37.16
N VAL A 617 -2.15 15.99 -36.46
CA VAL A 617 -3.43 16.71 -36.45
C VAL A 617 -3.87 17.05 -37.88
N GLN A 618 -2.98 17.63 -38.69
CA GLN A 618 -3.34 18.00 -40.07
C GLN A 618 -3.67 16.76 -40.92
N ASN A 619 -2.90 15.69 -40.80
CA ASN A 619 -3.14 14.46 -41.57
C ASN A 619 -4.47 13.80 -41.20
N VAL A 620 -4.87 13.83 -39.92
CA VAL A 620 -6.18 13.34 -39.47
C VAL A 620 -7.30 14.22 -40.01
N VAL A 621 -7.17 15.54 -39.91
CA VAL A 621 -8.15 16.50 -40.45
C VAL A 621 -8.36 16.29 -41.96
N ASP A 622 -7.26 16.25 -42.72
CA ASP A 622 -7.30 16.05 -44.18
C ASP A 622 -8.00 14.74 -44.55
N PHE A 623 -7.76 13.67 -43.78
CA PHE A 623 -8.40 12.38 -44.00
C PHE A 623 -9.90 12.41 -43.70
N LEU A 624 -10.32 13.00 -42.56
CA LEU A 624 -11.73 13.11 -42.22
C LEU A 624 -12.51 13.95 -43.24
N ASP A 625 -11.91 15.05 -43.72
CA ASP A 625 -12.51 15.93 -44.74
C ASP A 625 -12.56 15.25 -46.11
N GLN A 626 -11.52 14.49 -46.49
CA GLN A 626 -11.47 13.77 -47.76
C GLN A 626 -12.60 12.75 -47.91
N TYR A 627 -12.92 12.03 -46.83
CA TYR A 627 -13.90 10.94 -46.84
C TYR A 627 -15.23 11.30 -46.16
N ASP A 628 -15.41 12.57 -45.78
CA ASP A 628 -16.58 13.10 -45.08
C ASP A 628 -17.02 12.23 -43.88
N LEU A 629 -16.04 11.87 -43.04
CA LEU A 629 -16.28 11.06 -41.83
C LEU A 629 -16.82 11.92 -40.69
N ASP A 630 -17.58 11.31 -39.77
CA ASP A 630 -18.26 12.02 -38.68
C ASP A 630 -17.36 12.28 -37.47
N GLY A 631 -16.24 11.57 -37.38
CA GLY A 631 -15.29 11.72 -36.29
C GLY A 631 -14.11 10.75 -36.32
N VAL A 632 -13.31 10.81 -35.26
CA VAL A 632 -12.11 10.00 -35.05
C VAL A 632 -12.05 9.50 -33.60
N ASP A 633 -11.49 8.32 -33.44
CA ASP A 633 -11.26 7.65 -32.17
C ASP A 633 -9.78 7.25 -32.06
N PHE A 634 -9.18 7.45 -30.90
CA PHE A 634 -7.79 7.07 -30.63
C PHE A 634 -7.74 6.01 -29.53
N ASP A 635 -7.32 4.82 -29.93
CA ASP A 635 -7.21 3.63 -29.10
C ASP A 635 -5.73 3.33 -28.80
N TRP A 636 -5.07 4.28 -28.10
CA TRP A 636 -3.66 4.11 -27.71
C TRP A 636 -3.57 3.29 -26.42
N GLU A 637 -2.96 2.10 -26.51
CA GLU A 637 -2.85 1.13 -25.42
C GLU A 637 -1.40 0.85 -24.95
N TYR A 638 -0.83 1.57 -23.98
CA TYR A 638 -1.36 2.73 -23.27
C TYR A 638 -0.28 3.85 -23.18
N PRO A 639 -0.68 5.14 -23.13
CA PRO A 639 0.21 6.23 -22.77
C PRO A 639 0.86 5.98 -21.40
N GLY A 640 2.18 6.16 -21.30
CA GLY A 640 2.90 5.96 -20.03
C GLY A 640 2.95 4.50 -19.56
N GLU A 641 2.67 3.55 -20.45
CA GLU A 641 2.74 2.10 -20.20
C GLU A 641 4.07 1.69 -19.54
N PRO A 642 4.09 1.20 -18.30
CA PRO A 642 5.33 1.00 -17.58
C PRO A 642 5.98 -0.37 -17.77
N ASP A 643 5.22 -1.44 -18.08
CA ASP A 643 5.68 -2.80 -17.79
C ASP A 643 5.14 -3.95 -18.64
N ILE A 644 4.52 -3.70 -19.80
CA ILE A 644 4.23 -4.77 -20.78
C ILE A 644 5.53 -5.44 -21.27
N PRO A 645 5.68 -6.78 -21.15
CA PRO A 645 6.87 -7.51 -21.57
C PRO A 645 7.22 -7.29 -23.05
N GLY A 646 8.49 -6.99 -23.33
CA GLY A 646 8.99 -6.81 -24.69
C GLY A 646 8.80 -5.40 -25.27
N ILE A 647 8.17 -4.50 -24.51
CA ILE A 647 7.97 -3.09 -24.88
C ILE A 647 8.79 -2.22 -23.93
N PRO A 648 9.51 -1.18 -24.42
CA PRO A 648 10.13 -0.20 -23.55
C PRO A 648 9.08 0.53 -22.71
N ALA A 649 9.41 0.84 -21.44
CA ALA A 649 8.55 1.69 -20.61
C ALA A 649 8.24 3.02 -21.33
N GLY A 650 6.99 3.46 -21.22
CA GLY A 650 6.50 4.75 -21.69
C GLY A 650 7.13 5.91 -20.92
N SER A 651 6.96 7.12 -21.45
CA SER A 651 7.47 8.34 -20.83
C SER A 651 6.42 8.92 -19.87
N ASP A 652 6.87 9.53 -18.76
CA ASP A 652 6.00 10.26 -17.83
C ASP A 652 5.32 11.48 -18.49
N GLU A 653 5.78 11.89 -19.67
CA GLU A 653 5.21 12.95 -20.48
C GLU A 653 4.17 12.45 -21.51
N ASP A 654 4.02 11.14 -21.72
CA ASP A 654 3.09 10.59 -22.72
C ASP A 654 1.65 11.11 -22.51
N GLY A 655 1.16 11.10 -21.27
CA GLY A 655 -0.17 11.59 -20.93
C GLY A 655 -0.37 13.08 -21.19
N SER A 656 0.61 13.91 -20.85
CA SER A 656 0.51 15.37 -21.07
C SER A 656 0.65 15.72 -22.55
N ASN A 657 1.52 15.03 -23.29
CA ASN A 657 1.61 15.14 -24.74
C ASN A 657 0.31 14.68 -25.42
N TYR A 658 -0.30 13.61 -24.94
CA TYR A 658 -1.57 13.12 -25.49
C TYR A 658 -2.71 14.13 -25.31
N LEU A 659 -2.89 14.67 -24.11
CA LEU A 659 -3.84 15.77 -23.86
C LEU A 659 -3.57 16.97 -24.78
N ALA A 660 -2.30 17.32 -24.96
CA ALA A 660 -1.91 18.45 -25.77
C ALA A 660 -2.18 18.18 -27.28
N PHE A 661 -2.09 16.93 -27.74
CA PHE A 661 -2.53 16.49 -29.06
C PHE A 661 -4.06 16.58 -29.22
N LEU A 662 -4.83 16.03 -28.28
CA LEU A 662 -6.30 16.05 -28.32
C LEU A 662 -6.85 17.48 -28.27
N THR A 663 -6.21 18.38 -27.52
CA THR A 663 -6.56 19.80 -27.47
C THR A 663 -6.37 20.47 -28.84
N ALA A 664 -5.23 20.22 -29.50
CA ALA A 664 -4.96 20.76 -30.84
C ALA A 664 -5.94 20.18 -31.88
N LEU A 665 -6.24 18.89 -31.78
CA LEU A 665 -7.18 18.21 -32.65
C LEU A 665 -8.61 18.77 -32.49
N ARG A 666 -9.07 18.97 -31.26
CA ARG A 666 -10.38 19.60 -30.98
C ARG A 666 -10.48 20.99 -31.60
N ALA A 667 -9.42 21.79 -31.52
CA ALA A 667 -9.40 23.11 -32.13
C ALA A 667 -9.54 23.05 -33.66
N ALA A 668 -8.96 22.01 -34.30
CA ALA A 668 -9.06 21.78 -35.73
C ALA A 668 -10.40 21.14 -36.17
N LEU A 669 -11.05 20.39 -35.28
CA LEU A 669 -12.28 19.62 -35.54
C LEU A 669 -13.44 20.05 -34.61
N PRO A 670 -13.93 21.30 -34.66
CA PRO A 670 -14.92 21.80 -33.72
C PRO A 670 -16.32 21.17 -33.86
N SER A 671 -16.60 20.53 -35.01
CA SER A 671 -17.91 19.95 -35.32
C SER A 671 -17.91 18.45 -35.55
N LYS A 672 -16.74 17.79 -35.51
CA LYS A 672 -16.61 16.34 -35.67
C LYS A 672 -16.48 15.69 -34.30
N SER A 673 -16.88 14.43 -34.20
CA SER A 673 -16.75 13.69 -32.94
C SER A 673 -15.29 13.29 -32.70
N ILE A 674 -14.79 13.43 -31.48
CA ILE A 674 -13.48 12.94 -31.05
C ILE A 674 -13.71 12.03 -29.84
N SER A 675 -13.19 10.82 -29.88
CA SER A 675 -13.17 9.92 -28.73
C SER A 675 -11.80 9.31 -28.50
N ILE A 676 -11.65 8.70 -27.32
CA ILE A 676 -10.49 7.87 -26.98
C ILE A 676 -10.98 6.57 -26.34
N SER A 677 -10.18 5.52 -26.45
CA SER A 677 -10.28 4.37 -25.56
C SER A 677 -9.48 4.60 -24.28
N ALA A 678 -10.00 4.16 -23.15
CA ALA A 678 -9.33 4.24 -21.85
C ALA A 678 -9.45 2.91 -21.09
N PRO A 679 -8.38 2.48 -20.39
CA PRO A 679 -8.34 1.19 -19.70
C PRO A 679 -9.16 1.21 -18.40
N ALA A 680 -9.76 0.06 -18.06
CA ALA A 680 -10.41 -0.14 -16.77
C ALA A 680 -9.43 -0.25 -15.59
N SER A 681 -8.19 -0.62 -15.86
CA SER A 681 -7.13 -0.76 -14.85
C SER A 681 -6.65 0.61 -14.36
N TYR A 682 -6.66 0.82 -13.04
CA TYR A 682 -6.00 1.97 -12.40
C TYR A 682 -4.54 2.10 -12.82
N TRP A 683 -3.86 0.96 -12.96
CA TRP A 683 -2.42 0.90 -13.25
C TRP A 683 -2.05 1.62 -14.55
N TYR A 684 -2.92 1.52 -15.57
CA TYR A 684 -2.74 2.17 -16.86
C TYR A 684 -3.48 3.51 -16.95
N LEU A 685 -4.67 3.63 -16.35
CA LEU A 685 -5.47 4.86 -16.40
C LEU A 685 -4.78 6.04 -15.70
N LYS A 686 -4.00 5.80 -14.63
CA LYS A 686 -3.31 6.86 -13.86
C LYS A 686 -2.42 7.77 -14.71
N ALA A 687 -1.93 7.29 -15.87
CA ALA A 687 -1.09 8.05 -16.78
C ALA A 687 -1.89 9.01 -17.66
N PHE A 688 -3.21 8.84 -17.73
CA PHE A 688 -4.11 9.72 -18.46
C PHE A 688 -4.49 10.91 -17.56
N PRO A 689 -4.24 12.17 -17.98
CA PRO A 689 -4.99 13.32 -17.49
C PRO A 689 -6.46 13.26 -17.95
N ILE A 690 -7.19 12.27 -17.43
CA ILE A 690 -8.48 11.85 -17.96
C ILE A 690 -9.57 12.91 -17.74
N ALA A 691 -9.47 13.69 -16.67
CA ALA A 691 -10.39 14.79 -16.39
C ALA A 691 -10.29 15.87 -17.47
N GLU A 692 -9.07 16.29 -17.79
CA GLU A 692 -8.77 17.30 -18.80
C GLU A 692 -9.03 16.76 -20.22
N ILE A 693 -8.77 15.48 -20.47
CA ILE A 693 -9.11 14.83 -21.73
C ILE A 693 -10.64 14.86 -21.94
N ALA A 694 -11.43 14.59 -20.91
CA ALA A 694 -12.89 14.61 -20.98
C ALA A 694 -13.46 15.99 -21.36
N GLU A 695 -12.70 17.08 -21.19
CA GLU A 695 -13.11 18.43 -21.61
C GLU A 695 -12.92 18.68 -23.11
N VAL A 696 -12.05 17.90 -23.78
CA VAL A 696 -11.68 18.11 -25.20
C VAL A 696 -12.18 17.00 -26.12
N VAL A 697 -12.68 15.89 -25.59
CA VAL A 697 -13.31 14.79 -26.36
C VAL A 697 -14.84 14.80 -26.19
N ASP A 698 -15.57 14.20 -27.11
CA ASP A 698 -17.03 14.06 -27.01
C ASP A 698 -17.42 12.91 -26.07
N TYR A 699 -16.64 11.83 -26.05
CA TYR A 699 -16.83 10.70 -25.15
C TYR A 699 -15.55 9.86 -25.01
N ILE A 700 -15.51 9.06 -23.95
CA ILE A 700 -14.47 8.08 -23.66
C ILE A 700 -15.09 6.69 -23.78
N VAL A 701 -14.47 5.81 -24.57
CA VAL A 701 -14.76 4.39 -24.60
C VAL A 701 -13.98 3.73 -23.47
N PHE A 702 -14.67 3.33 -22.41
CA PHE A 702 -14.03 2.76 -21.23
C PHE A 702 -14.04 1.23 -21.30
N MET A 703 -12.88 0.63 -21.50
CA MET A 703 -12.71 -0.79 -21.82
C MET A 703 -12.86 -1.67 -20.57
N ALA A 704 -14.10 -1.82 -20.11
CA ALA A 704 -14.48 -2.57 -18.91
C ALA A 704 -14.62 -4.09 -19.15
N TYR A 705 -13.69 -4.65 -19.92
CA TYR A 705 -13.51 -6.06 -20.24
C TYR A 705 -12.02 -6.40 -20.18
N ASP A 706 -11.66 -7.68 -20.34
CA ASP A 706 -10.28 -8.15 -20.17
C ASP A 706 -9.71 -7.88 -18.78
N LEU A 707 -10.58 -7.93 -17.76
CA LEU A 707 -10.17 -7.83 -16.37
C LEU A 707 -9.29 -9.01 -15.95
N HIS A 708 -9.48 -10.18 -16.58
CA HIS A 708 -8.75 -11.42 -16.32
C HIS A 708 -8.46 -12.17 -17.61
N GLY A 709 -7.34 -12.88 -17.64
CA GLY A 709 -6.93 -13.67 -18.79
C GLY A 709 -5.73 -14.56 -18.47
N THR A 710 -5.15 -15.18 -19.50
CA THR A 710 -3.99 -16.08 -19.33
C THR A 710 -2.74 -15.36 -18.83
N TRP A 711 -2.71 -14.03 -18.93
CA TRP A 711 -1.63 -13.18 -18.42
C TRP A 711 -1.62 -13.05 -16.90
N ASP A 712 -2.69 -13.47 -16.20
CA ASP A 712 -2.75 -13.46 -14.73
C ASP A 712 -1.77 -14.45 -14.09
N LEU A 713 -1.36 -15.51 -14.83
CA LEU A 713 -0.52 -16.58 -14.32
C LEU A 713 0.82 -16.06 -13.80
N GLY A 714 1.10 -16.34 -12.52
CA GLY A 714 2.31 -15.89 -11.83
C GLY A 714 2.24 -14.44 -11.32
N ASP A 715 1.11 -13.75 -11.49
CA ASP A 715 0.84 -12.45 -10.90
C ASP A 715 -0.10 -12.58 -9.69
N ASP A 716 0.49 -12.56 -8.50
CA ASP A 716 -0.21 -12.63 -7.22
C ASP A 716 -1.06 -11.37 -6.88
N SER A 717 -1.05 -10.37 -7.77
CA SER A 717 -1.83 -9.14 -7.69
C SER A 717 -2.94 -9.07 -8.72
N ALA A 718 -2.96 -9.99 -9.69
CA ALA A 718 -4.01 -10.04 -10.71
C ALA A 718 -5.37 -10.40 -10.11
N GLN A 719 -5.40 -11.27 -9.09
CA GLN A 719 -6.63 -11.80 -8.51
C GLN A 719 -6.52 -11.91 -6.99
N SER A 720 -7.35 -11.15 -6.26
CA SER A 720 -7.39 -11.23 -4.80
C SER A 720 -7.79 -12.65 -4.35
N GLY A 721 -6.99 -13.24 -3.45
CA GLY A 721 -7.17 -14.60 -2.97
C GLY A 721 -6.65 -15.69 -3.91
N CYS A 722 -6.04 -15.35 -5.05
CA CYS A 722 -5.46 -16.31 -5.99
C CYS A 722 -3.96 -16.05 -6.21
N ALA A 723 -3.12 -16.53 -5.29
CA ALA A 723 -1.69 -16.23 -5.29
C ALA A 723 -0.93 -16.68 -6.55
N ALA A 724 -1.39 -17.74 -7.23
CA ALA A 724 -0.78 -18.23 -8.46
C ALA A 724 -1.34 -17.54 -9.73
N GLY A 725 -2.40 -16.74 -9.59
CA GLY A 725 -3.09 -16.09 -10.72
C GLY A 725 -3.71 -17.08 -11.72
N ASP A 726 -3.98 -18.31 -11.27
CA ASP A 726 -4.50 -19.41 -12.10
C ASP A 726 -5.97 -19.73 -11.80
N CYS A 727 -6.70 -18.83 -11.14
CA CYS A 727 -8.10 -19.05 -10.81
C CYS A 727 -9.03 -18.65 -11.97
N LEU A 728 -10.21 -19.29 -12.05
CA LEU A 728 -11.22 -19.09 -13.09
C LEU A 728 -12.05 -17.82 -12.85
N PHE A 729 -11.41 -16.65 -12.95
CA PHE A 729 -12.12 -15.37 -12.87
C PHE A 729 -12.64 -14.96 -14.24
N ASN A 730 -13.81 -14.28 -14.24
CA ASN A 730 -14.44 -13.84 -15.47
C ASN A 730 -13.91 -12.46 -15.89
N HIS A 731 -13.45 -12.34 -17.13
CA HIS A 731 -12.91 -11.09 -17.68
C HIS A 731 -13.93 -9.93 -17.78
N VAL A 732 -15.21 -10.22 -17.57
CA VAL A 732 -16.32 -9.25 -17.53
C VAL A 732 -17.04 -9.26 -16.18
N ASN A 733 -16.36 -9.54 -15.07
CA ASN A 733 -16.96 -9.52 -13.73
C ASN A 733 -17.59 -8.15 -13.42
N LEU A 734 -18.91 -8.10 -13.19
CA LEU A 734 -19.62 -6.83 -12.97
C LEU A 734 -19.12 -6.08 -11.74
N THR A 735 -18.76 -6.80 -10.66
CA THR A 735 -18.30 -6.16 -9.43
C THR A 735 -17.05 -5.32 -9.69
N GLU A 736 -16.11 -5.88 -10.45
CA GLU A 736 -14.85 -5.22 -10.83
C GLU A 736 -15.07 -4.14 -11.89
N THR A 737 -15.95 -4.39 -12.87
CA THR A 737 -16.43 -3.35 -13.80
C THR A 737 -16.96 -2.12 -13.03
N MET A 738 -17.75 -2.32 -11.97
CA MET A 738 -18.30 -1.22 -11.19
C MET A 738 -17.24 -0.49 -10.38
N TRP A 739 -16.20 -1.16 -9.87
CA TRP A 739 -15.06 -0.50 -9.24
C TRP A 739 -14.27 0.37 -10.24
N ALA A 740 -14.02 -0.13 -11.44
CA ALA A 740 -13.38 0.62 -12.51
C ALA A 740 -14.20 1.85 -12.94
N LEU A 741 -15.53 1.68 -13.07
CA LEU A 741 -16.46 2.79 -13.37
C LEU A 741 -16.51 3.82 -12.24
N SER A 742 -16.48 3.38 -10.98
CA SER A 742 -16.36 4.26 -9.81
C SER A 742 -15.08 5.09 -9.90
N MET A 743 -13.93 4.46 -10.17
CA MET A 743 -12.64 5.16 -10.30
C MET A 743 -12.68 6.26 -11.37
N ILE A 744 -13.05 5.96 -12.61
CA ILE A 744 -13.07 6.99 -13.66
C ILE A 744 -14.10 8.09 -13.35
N SER A 745 -15.24 7.74 -12.73
CA SER A 745 -16.22 8.75 -12.31
C SER A 745 -15.66 9.68 -11.23
N LYS A 746 -14.77 9.20 -10.34
CA LYS A 746 -14.10 10.02 -9.32
C LYS A 746 -13.03 10.95 -9.89
N ALA A 747 -12.51 10.64 -11.08
CA ALA A 747 -11.53 11.43 -11.84
C ALA A 747 -12.14 12.69 -12.49
N PRO A 748 -12.94 13.46 -11.75
CA PRO A 748 -13.98 14.39 -12.21
C PRO A 748 -14.68 14.15 -13.57
N VAL A 749 -14.74 12.93 -14.10
CA VAL A 749 -15.39 12.68 -15.40
C VAL A 749 -16.90 12.47 -15.20
N ALA A 750 -17.72 13.23 -15.92
CA ALA A 750 -19.17 13.02 -15.95
C ALA A 750 -19.51 11.67 -16.59
N THR A 751 -20.38 10.88 -15.97
CA THR A 751 -20.79 9.58 -16.53
C THR A 751 -21.44 9.73 -17.91
N SER A 752 -22.10 10.87 -18.18
CA SER A 752 -22.67 11.22 -19.48
C SER A 752 -21.65 11.41 -20.61
N SER A 753 -20.35 11.32 -20.32
CA SER A 753 -19.25 11.33 -21.30
C SER A 753 -18.57 9.97 -21.45
N ILE A 754 -19.05 8.92 -20.78
CA ILE A 754 -18.41 7.60 -20.77
C ILE A 754 -19.32 6.57 -21.46
N MET A 755 -18.78 5.90 -22.48
CA MET A 755 -19.36 4.71 -23.10
C MET A 755 -18.78 3.47 -22.42
N VAL A 756 -19.63 2.67 -21.76
CA VAL A 756 -19.18 1.48 -21.03
C VAL A 756 -18.91 0.33 -22.01
N GLY A 757 -17.69 -0.20 -22.00
CA GLY A 757 -17.28 -1.34 -22.81
C GLY A 757 -18.06 -2.62 -22.47
N VAL A 758 -18.48 -3.35 -23.49
CA VAL A 758 -19.07 -4.69 -23.41
C VAL A 758 -18.41 -5.59 -24.45
N ALA A 759 -18.26 -6.88 -24.13
CA ALA A 759 -17.54 -7.84 -24.96
C ALA A 759 -18.49 -8.80 -25.68
N SER A 760 -18.19 -9.08 -26.94
CA SER A 760 -18.82 -10.12 -27.77
C SER A 760 -17.91 -11.34 -27.98
N TYR A 761 -17.04 -11.56 -27.02
CA TYR A 761 -16.16 -12.72 -26.89
C TYR A 761 -16.04 -13.10 -25.42
N GLY A 762 -15.45 -14.25 -25.15
CA GLY A 762 -15.05 -14.67 -23.82
C GLY A 762 -13.55 -14.97 -23.73
N ARG A 763 -13.00 -14.84 -22.52
CA ARG A 763 -11.69 -15.38 -22.16
C ARG A 763 -11.86 -16.80 -21.63
N SER A 764 -11.11 -17.73 -22.20
CA SER A 764 -11.31 -19.17 -22.00
C SER A 764 -10.10 -19.87 -21.38
N PHE A 765 -10.35 -20.93 -20.63
CA PHE A 765 -9.33 -21.70 -19.91
C PHE A 765 -9.57 -23.21 -20.00
N GLU A 766 -8.49 -23.97 -19.83
CA GLU A 766 -8.51 -25.40 -19.56
C GLU A 766 -8.53 -25.62 -18.04
N MET A 767 -9.68 -26.01 -17.48
CA MET A 767 -9.84 -26.27 -16.05
C MET A 767 -8.91 -27.40 -15.58
N THR A 768 -8.29 -27.23 -14.41
CA THR A 768 -7.47 -28.29 -13.81
C THR A 768 -8.32 -29.48 -13.35
N THR A 769 -9.58 -29.22 -12.96
CA THR A 769 -10.51 -30.24 -12.44
C THR A 769 -11.86 -30.13 -13.11
N ALA A 770 -12.27 -31.18 -13.83
CA ALA A 770 -13.60 -31.26 -14.43
C ALA A 770 -14.71 -31.06 -13.38
N GLY A 771 -15.70 -30.23 -13.72
CA GLY A 771 -16.81 -29.87 -12.82
C GLY A 771 -16.50 -28.81 -11.76
N CYS A 772 -15.26 -28.30 -11.67
CA CYS A 772 -14.90 -27.17 -10.81
C CYS A 772 -14.81 -25.89 -11.65
N TYR A 773 -15.90 -25.10 -11.70
CA TYR A 773 -16.04 -23.94 -12.60
C TYR A 773 -16.23 -22.60 -11.90
N SER A 774 -16.17 -22.55 -10.56
CA SER A 774 -16.26 -21.30 -9.79
C SER A 774 -14.92 -20.57 -9.73
N SER A 775 -14.92 -19.31 -9.29
CA SER A 775 -13.70 -18.49 -9.14
C SER A 775 -12.68 -19.04 -8.14
N SER A 776 -13.05 -20.00 -7.28
CA SER A 776 -12.12 -20.73 -6.41
C SER A 776 -11.41 -21.91 -7.09
N CYS A 777 -11.77 -22.23 -8.32
CA CYS A 777 -11.19 -23.31 -9.10
C CYS A 777 -10.08 -22.79 -10.00
N THR A 778 -9.19 -23.68 -10.43
CA THR A 778 -7.97 -23.31 -11.17
C THR A 778 -7.98 -23.82 -12.61
N TRP A 779 -7.09 -23.25 -13.43
CA TRP A 779 -6.82 -23.66 -14.80
C TRP A 779 -5.35 -24.05 -15.01
N SER A 780 -5.06 -24.74 -16.12
CA SER A 780 -3.71 -25.25 -16.45
C SER A 780 -3.16 -24.75 -17.79
N ALA A 781 -4.03 -24.27 -18.67
CA ALA A 781 -3.71 -23.61 -19.93
C ALA A 781 -4.83 -22.65 -20.34
N GLY A 782 -4.59 -21.82 -21.34
CA GLY A 782 -5.66 -21.16 -22.06
C GLY A 782 -6.55 -22.18 -22.78
N GLY A 783 -7.85 -21.87 -22.86
CA GLY A 783 -8.83 -22.74 -23.53
C GLY A 783 -8.52 -22.93 -25.00
N ALA A 784 -9.01 -24.04 -25.57
CA ALA A 784 -8.75 -24.40 -26.95
C ALA A 784 -9.21 -23.29 -27.93
N ALA A 785 -8.38 -23.02 -28.94
CA ALA A 785 -8.70 -22.06 -29.97
C ALA A 785 -10.00 -22.40 -30.71
N GLY A 786 -10.87 -21.39 -30.92
CA GLY A 786 -12.08 -21.52 -31.70
C GLY A 786 -11.80 -21.74 -33.20
N PRO A 787 -12.72 -22.35 -33.97
CA PRO A 787 -12.54 -22.59 -35.40
C PRO A 787 -12.41 -21.30 -36.24
N CYS A 788 -13.04 -20.21 -35.81
CA CYS A 788 -13.04 -18.90 -36.47
C CYS A 788 -12.03 -17.94 -35.85
N THR A 789 -11.99 -17.81 -34.52
CA THR A 789 -11.05 -16.89 -33.85
C THR A 789 -9.61 -17.39 -33.91
N GLN A 790 -9.39 -18.71 -33.92
CA GLN A 790 -8.08 -19.36 -34.00
C GLN A 790 -7.05 -18.91 -32.94
N THR A 791 -7.52 -18.37 -31.82
CA THR A 791 -6.67 -17.87 -30.72
C THR A 791 -6.94 -18.66 -29.44
N THR A 792 -5.90 -19.28 -28.89
CA THR A 792 -5.98 -19.96 -27.59
C THR A 792 -6.36 -18.95 -26.51
N GLY A 793 -7.28 -19.32 -25.63
CA GLY A 793 -7.74 -18.46 -24.54
C GLY A 793 -8.78 -17.41 -24.94
N TYR A 794 -9.27 -17.44 -26.18
CA TYR A 794 -10.20 -16.45 -26.73
C TYR A 794 -11.21 -17.10 -27.69
N ILE A 795 -12.50 -16.90 -27.45
CA ILE A 795 -13.56 -17.47 -28.27
C ILE A 795 -14.72 -16.48 -28.44
N SER A 796 -15.25 -16.36 -29.66
CA SER A 796 -16.31 -15.40 -29.97
C SER A 796 -17.66 -15.84 -29.41
N ASN A 797 -18.59 -14.89 -29.20
CA ASN A 797 -19.96 -15.20 -28.82
C ASN A 797 -20.65 -16.09 -29.86
N ALA A 798 -20.37 -15.90 -31.15
CA ALA A 798 -20.89 -16.75 -32.23
C ALA A 798 -20.47 -18.22 -32.05
N GLU A 799 -19.19 -18.48 -31.80
CA GLU A 799 -18.67 -19.83 -31.56
C GLU A 799 -19.19 -20.42 -30.25
N ILE A 800 -19.28 -19.63 -29.18
CA ILE A 800 -19.88 -20.05 -27.90
C ILE A 800 -21.32 -20.50 -28.11
N ASN A 801 -22.12 -19.71 -28.83
CA ASN A 801 -23.51 -20.03 -29.15
C ASN A 801 -23.63 -21.28 -30.02
N GLN A 802 -22.71 -21.49 -30.96
CA GLN A 802 -22.66 -22.71 -31.76
C GLN A 802 -22.34 -23.93 -30.89
N ILE A 803 -21.36 -23.84 -29.97
CA ILE A 803 -21.04 -24.92 -29.03
C ILE A 803 -22.27 -25.27 -28.20
N LEU A 804 -22.99 -24.28 -27.67
CA LEU A 804 -24.22 -24.50 -26.92
C LEU A 804 -25.32 -25.18 -27.75
N ALA A 805 -25.39 -24.91 -29.05
CA ALA A 805 -26.39 -25.50 -29.94
C ALA A 805 -26.03 -26.92 -30.40
N GLU A 806 -24.75 -27.23 -30.58
CA GLU A 806 -24.28 -28.45 -31.25
C GLU A 806 -23.63 -29.48 -30.31
N ASN A 807 -23.05 -29.04 -29.19
CA ASN A 807 -22.36 -29.92 -28.24
C ASN A 807 -23.31 -30.37 -27.11
N SER A 808 -23.62 -31.67 -27.05
CA SER A 808 -24.51 -32.22 -26.02
C SER A 808 -23.98 -32.12 -24.60
N ASP A 809 -22.67 -31.94 -24.45
CA ASP A 809 -21.99 -31.88 -23.16
C ASP A 809 -21.77 -30.43 -22.70
N ALA A 810 -22.16 -29.44 -23.52
CA ALA A 810 -22.08 -28.04 -23.17
C ALA A 810 -23.08 -27.66 -22.06
N GLN A 811 -22.59 -26.89 -21.09
CA GLN A 811 -23.36 -26.40 -19.96
C GLN A 811 -23.21 -24.89 -19.88
N TRP A 812 -24.31 -24.17 -20.08
CA TRP A 812 -24.40 -22.75 -19.75
C TRP A 812 -24.76 -22.59 -18.27
N ILE A 813 -24.03 -21.70 -17.60
CA ILE A 813 -24.18 -21.38 -16.18
C ILE A 813 -24.15 -19.86 -16.06
N PHE A 814 -25.17 -19.29 -15.41
CA PHE A 814 -25.12 -17.89 -14.99
C PHE A 814 -24.50 -17.80 -13.59
N ASP A 815 -23.36 -17.13 -13.47
CA ASP A 815 -22.72 -16.89 -12.19
C ASP A 815 -23.25 -15.61 -11.56
N SER A 816 -24.12 -15.76 -10.56
CA SER A 816 -24.71 -14.62 -9.84
C SER A 816 -23.69 -13.82 -9.03
N ALA A 817 -22.52 -14.37 -8.70
CA ALA A 817 -21.52 -13.65 -7.90
C ALA A 817 -20.80 -12.56 -8.72
N SER A 818 -20.51 -12.86 -9.99
CA SER A 818 -19.90 -11.92 -10.94
C SER A 818 -20.90 -11.30 -11.93
N ASP A 819 -22.19 -11.67 -11.83
CA ASP A 819 -23.28 -11.30 -12.74
C ASP A 819 -22.93 -11.59 -14.22
N SER A 820 -22.30 -12.72 -14.48
CA SER A 820 -21.71 -13.05 -15.79
C SER A 820 -22.09 -14.45 -16.26
N ASP A 821 -21.80 -14.75 -17.53
CA ASP A 821 -22.09 -16.06 -18.12
C ASP A 821 -20.84 -16.93 -18.18
N ILE A 822 -21.01 -18.21 -17.91
CA ILE A 822 -20.00 -19.25 -18.02
C ILE A 822 -20.51 -20.33 -18.97
N LEU A 823 -19.66 -20.78 -19.89
CA LEU A 823 -19.87 -22.02 -20.63
C LEU A 823 -18.77 -23.02 -20.23
N VAL A 824 -19.20 -24.23 -19.84
CA VAL A 824 -18.33 -25.40 -19.68
C VAL A 824 -18.64 -26.42 -20.76
N TYR A 825 -17.63 -26.96 -21.44
CA TYR A 825 -17.80 -27.98 -22.48
C TYR A 825 -16.61 -28.93 -22.55
N ASN A 826 -16.81 -30.11 -23.16
CA ASN A 826 -15.78 -31.14 -23.29
C ASN A 826 -15.07 -31.46 -21.95
N ASP A 827 -15.85 -31.57 -20.88
CA ASP A 827 -15.44 -31.79 -19.47
C ASP A 827 -14.61 -30.67 -18.81
N THR A 828 -13.66 -30.06 -19.52
CA THR A 828 -12.64 -29.17 -18.93
C THR A 828 -12.47 -27.83 -19.64
N GLN A 829 -13.12 -27.58 -20.78
CA GLN A 829 -13.10 -26.23 -21.36
C GLN A 829 -14.05 -25.33 -20.58
N TRP A 830 -13.57 -24.13 -20.25
CA TRP A 830 -14.33 -23.11 -19.54
C TRP A 830 -14.18 -21.78 -20.26
N VAL A 831 -15.25 -21.01 -20.35
CA VAL A 831 -15.20 -19.63 -20.85
C VAL A 831 -16.11 -18.74 -20.03
N GLY A 832 -15.58 -17.61 -19.58
CA GLY A 832 -16.34 -16.51 -19.00
C GLY A 832 -16.64 -15.47 -20.06
N TYR A 833 -17.90 -15.08 -20.22
CA TYR A 833 -18.36 -14.18 -21.30
C TYR A 833 -19.66 -13.46 -20.92
N MET A 834 -20.23 -12.71 -21.88
CA MET A 834 -21.55 -12.08 -21.76
C MET A 834 -22.51 -12.58 -22.85
N THR A 835 -23.66 -13.13 -22.46
CA THR A 835 -24.79 -13.36 -23.38
C THR A 835 -25.45 -12.03 -23.77
N ASN A 836 -26.26 -12.04 -24.84
CA ASN A 836 -27.08 -10.88 -25.21
C ASN A 836 -28.05 -10.45 -24.09
N THR A 837 -28.51 -11.40 -23.27
CA THR A 837 -29.36 -11.10 -22.09
C THR A 837 -28.57 -10.35 -21.02
N THR A 838 -27.34 -10.79 -20.72
CA THR A 838 -26.45 -10.12 -19.75
C THR A 838 -26.03 -8.75 -20.24
N LYS A 839 -25.64 -8.61 -21.52
CA LYS A 839 -25.37 -7.31 -22.16
C LYS A 839 -26.57 -6.36 -21.99
N SER A 840 -27.77 -6.79 -22.37
CA SER A 840 -28.98 -5.95 -22.26
C SER A 840 -29.32 -5.56 -20.82
N THR A 841 -29.18 -6.49 -19.87
CA THR A 841 -29.46 -6.24 -18.45
C THR A 841 -28.47 -5.22 -17.88
N ARG A 842 -27.18 -5.36 -18.20
CA ARG A 842 -26.15 -4.42 -17.75
C ARG A 842 -26.24 -3.07 -18.43
N THR A 843 -26.60 -3.01 -19.72
CA THR A 843 -26.92 -1.74 -20.40
C THR A 843 -28.01 -0.96 -19.66
N ALA A 844 -29.10 -1.64 -19.26
CA ALA A 844 -30.16 -1.02 -18.47
C ALA A 844 -29.67 -0.58 -17.08
N TYR A 845 -28.73 -1.32 -16.49
CA TYR A 845 -28.10 -0.95 -15.22
C TYR A 845 -27.22 0.30 -15.35
N TYR A 846 -26.36 0.38 -16.37
CA TYR A 846 -25.53 1.55 -16.65
C TYR A 846 -26.36 2.81 -16.91
N GLN A 847 -27.53 2.68 -17.54
CA GLN A 847 -28.46 3.80 -17.71
C GLN A 847 -28.91 4.43 -16.39
N THR A 848 -28.99 3.66 -15.30
CA THR A 848 -29.38 4.19 -13.99
C THR A 848 -28.35 5.16 -13.39
N TYR A 849 -27.10 5.10 -13.88
CA TYR A 849 -26.00 5.99 -13.52
C TYR A 849 -25.76 7.10 -14.55
N ASN A 850 -26.67 7.27 -15.52
CA ASN A 850 -26.55 8.27 -16.58
C ASN A 850 -25.28 8.13 -17.45
N PHE A 851 -24.77 6.91 -17.63
CA PHE A 851 -23.69 6.67 -18.59
C PHE A 851 -24.12 7.04 -20.02
N ALA A 852 -23.18 7.53 -20.84
CA ALA A 852 -23.45 8.02 -22.20
C ALA A 852 -24.01 6.94 -23.13
N GLY A 853 -23.60 5.69 -22.91
CA GLY A 853 -23.91 4.58 -23.79
C GLY A 853 -23.13 3.32 -23.44
N THR A 854 -23.21 2.33 -24.33
CA THR A 854 -22.32 1.17 -24.36
C THR A 854 -21.47 1.15 -25.62
N SER A 855 -20.30 0.53 -25.52
CA SER A 855 -19.41 0.27 -26.64
C SER A 855 -19.10 -1.21 -26.76
N GLU A 856 -19.43 -1.81 -27.90
CA GLU A 856 -19.33 -3.25 -28.11
C GLU A 856 -18.07 -3.62 -28.90
N TRP A 857 -17.22 -4.44 -28.27
CA TRP A 857 -16.02 -5.05 -28.88
C TRP A 857 -16.20 -6.57 -29.04
N ALA A 858 -16.26 -7.12 -30.24
CA ALA A 858 -16.54 -6.44 -31.50
C ALA A 858 -17.77 -7.06 -32.17
N ILE A 859 -18.42 -6.29 -33.03
CA ILE A 859 -19.76 -6.60 -33.53
C ILE A 859 -19.77 -7.79 -34.52
N ASP A 860 -18.63 -8.03 -35.17
CA ASP A 860 -18.43 -9.20 -36.05
C ASP A 860 -18.19 -10.52 -35.28
N LEU A 861 -18.18 -10.49 -33.94
CA LEU A 861 -18.04 -11.67 -33.08
C LEU A 861 -19.37 -12.19 -32.54
N GLU A 862 -20.47 -11.45 -32.76
CA GLU A 862 -21.75 -11.73 -32.14
C GLU A 862 -22.42 -13.01 -32.68
N GLU A 863 -22.54 -13.12 -34.00
CA GLU A 863 -23.31 -14.17 -34.70
C GLU A 863 -22.69 -14.51 -36.09
N PHE A 864 -23.06 -15.66 -36.67
CA PHE A 864 -22.51 -16.20 -37.93
C PHE A 864 -23.05 -15.57 -39.23
#